data_AF-A0A934JKG4-F1
#
_entry.id   AF-A0A934JKG4-F1
#
_cell.length_a   1.000
_cell.length_b   1.000
_cell.length_c   1.000
_cell.angle_alpha   90.00
_cell.angle_beta   90.00
_cell.angle_gamma   90.00
#
_symmetry.space_group_name_H-M   'P 1'
#
loop_
_entity.id
_entity.type
_entity.pdbx_description
1 polymer ?
#
loop_
_entity_poly.entity_id
_entity_poly.type
_entity_poly.pdbx_seq_one_letter_code
_entity_poly.pdbx_strand_id
1 'polypeptide(L)'
;MSKLSQKERVVSLGIDLFILFIICALAFGKPYPPTGDAGFWFYTALLSVLVGSKIVTPFYVKPIDAVSYAVPAFVSLMLINDWTSWSVEIKTAFLATIGVSALVLGFSLIAITLNNWGSERLQDISNKIRIFLEVIAKPQVIYTPIIIFAMYSYHIDKPNELILIAIAMLLTVSMSAGDVIVRTFNRIRKSAKARGKITSYAEVAAYQQPNIILIRQIKDDDIPLKSIVYIKDKHSKSKLAITLDFVGRENGILTRAVELATLDSGRFEELEHLVPSDSVAQIEGSYLEKICVSENIDLAQSQRVVGIVAPDSSIERLYFEVVDNSDLKEGRLVAVRVQNEKVLYQIVGGLTKEEVVHQKNTYGYLRAQAQQIGVWDEQRKKFYQFNWLPNINSPVFLEHQDAYHIEPDTIGHFPDSNYQVKIGNINHLVTHNTAILGILGVGKSMLAIELLERMMAEGIKVVCLDLTNQYSTELSDYYNARYEEACLFKLRTATDKDRDVWQESPEKGGSLPHLKQAFYEDLNDFINNTAGHLLKIYNPAEFVATRQDRAPGSYHSEGQWQRGAALFSVTPVEITQIVSETVLDILSSQMSDQARACLVYEEAHSLVPEWNSVVADGDKHATSGTARAILQGRKYGLGCLLITQRTANVTKTILNQCNTIFAMRTFDDTGKDFLGNYIGKDYAQSLSSVRERHAVFFGRGSSCENPVLMKVNDRDEFLACYRALKKPPVFAHQPVAETNAEAEEAPDFDDDMPF
;
A
#
# COMPACT_ATOMS: atom_id res chain seq x y z
N MET A 1 7.19 41.50 -18.49
CA MET A 1 7.25 42.47 -17.36
C MET A 1 5.91 42.45 -16.63
N SER A 2 5.90 42.16 -15.33
CA SER A 2 4.66 42.10 -14.53
C SER A 2 3.95 43.46 -14.52
N LYS A 3 2.69 43.50 -14.95
CA LYS A 3 1.84 44.69 -14.86
C LYS A 3 1.61 45.02 -13.38
N LEU A 4 1.82 46.29 -13.00
CA LEU A 4 1.55 46.74 -11.62
C LEU A 4 0.04 46.65 -11.33
N SER A 5 -0.32 46.28 -10.11
CA SER A 5 -1.70 46.34 -9.64
C SER A 5 -2.21 47.78 -9.55
N GLN A 6 -3.52 47.98 -9.44
CA GLN A 6 -4.11 49.31 -9.31
C GLN A 6 -3.59 50.04 -8.06
N LYS A 7 -3.47 49.34 -6.92
CA LYS A 7 -2.90 49.91 -5.68
C LYS A 7 -1.44 50.32 -5.87
N GLU A 8 -0.65 49.49 -6.54
CA GLU A 8 0.76 49.78 -6.82
C GLU A 8 0.96 50.96 -7.77
N ARG A 9 0.06 51.15 -8.76
CA ARG A 9 0.10 52.32 -9.66
C ARG A 9 -0.22 53.63 -8.94
N VAL A 10 -1.14 53.61 -7.98
CA VAL A 10 -1.42 54.78 -7.13
C VAL A 10 -0.20 55.13 -6.27
N VAL A 11 0.47 54.13 -5.70
CA VAL A 11 1.72 54.34 -4.95
C VAL A 11 2.83 54.88 -5.87
N SER A 12 2.99 54.32 -7.08
CA SER A 12 3.95 54.85 -8.06
C SER A 12 3.65 56.30 -8.40
N LEU A 13 2.39 56.68 -8.63
CA LEU A 13 2.00 58.05 -8.92
C LEU A 13 2.37 58.98 -7.75
N GLY A 14 2.14 58.57 -6.51
CA GLY A 14 2.54 59.33 -5.33
C GLY A 14 4.06 59.55 -5.26
N ILE A 15 4.85 58.54 -5.62
CA ILE A 15 6.31 58.65 -5.70
C ILE A 15 6.74 59.59 -6.84
N ASP A 16 6.14 59.48 -8.02
CA ASP A 16 6.46 60.33 -9.17
C ASP A 16 6.12 61.82 -8.88
N LEU A 17 4.99 62.09 -8.21
CA LEU A 17 4.63 63.43 -7.74
C LEU A 17 5.60 63.96 -6.68
N PHE A 18 6.05 63.11 -5.76
CA PHE A 18 7.03 63.50 -4.73
C PHE A 18 8.39 63.85 -5.34
N ILE A 19 8.89 63.04 -6.29
CA ILE A 19 10.10 63.33 -7.06
C ILE A 19 9.94 64.66 -7.79
N LEU A 20 8.77 64.88 -8.40
CA LEU A 20 8.48 66.09 -9.14
C LEU A 20 8.48 67.34 -8.22
N PHE A 21 7.90 67.27 -7.02
CA PHE A 21 7.94 68.37 -6.04
C PHE A 21 9.36 68.69 -5.56
N ILE A 22 10.21 67.67 -5.39
CA ILE A 22 11.63 67.88 -5.07
C ILE A 22 12.34 68.63 -6.21
N ILE A 23 12.11 68.23 -7.46
CA ILE A 23 12.72 68.88 -8.61
C ILE A 23 12.23 70.33 -8.74
N CYS A 24 10.95 70.59 -8.48
CA CYS A 24 10.42 71.96 -8.45
C CYS A 24 11.03 72.80 -7.33
N ALA A 25 11.20 72.23 -6.12
CA ALA A 25 11.86 72.90 -5.00
C ALA A 25 13.29 73.32 -5.34
N LEU A 26 14.03 72.45 -6.06
CA LEU A 26 15.38 72.73 -6.53
C LEU A 26 15.40 73.76 -7.67
N ALA A 27 14.40 73.76 -8.56
CA ALA A 27 14.36 74.64 -9.73
C ALA A 27 13.88 76.06 -9.42
N PHE A 28 12.86 76.21 -8.58
CA PHE A 28 12.18 77.49 -8.34
C PHE A 28 12.27 77.98 -6.90
N GLY A 29 12.98 77.25 -6.02
CA GLY A 29 13.06 77.55 -4.58
C GLY A 29 11.75 77.34 -3.81
N LYS A 30 10.71 76.81 -4.48
CA LYS A 30 9.39 76.47 -3.93
C LYS A 30 8.98 75.10 -4.44
N PRO A 31 8.24 74.29 -3.66
CA PRO A 31 7.85 72.94 -4.07
C PRO A 31 6.90 72.91 -5.27
N TYR A 32 6.45 74.05 -5.77
CA TYR A 32 5.57 74.17 -6.92
C TYR A 32 6.10 75.24 -7.89
N PRO A 33 5.87 75.10 -9.21
CA PRO A 33 6.29 76.09 -10.20
C PRO A 33 5.53 77.42 -10.08
N PRO A 34 6.08 78.52 -10.61
CA PRO A 34 5.40 79.83 -10.64
C PRO A 34 4.03 79.75 -11.33
N THR A 35 3.07 80.53 -10.82
CA THR A 35 1.74 80.67 -11.41
C THR A 35 1.79 81.57 -12.64
N GLY A 36 1.19 81.14 -13.75
CA GLY A 36 1.24 81.82 -15.06
C GLY A 36 1.92 80.96 -16.12
N ASP A 37 2.36 81.58 -17.22
CA ASP A 37 2.84 80.88 -18.42
C ASP A 37 4.10 80.02 -18.15
N ALA A 38 4.97 80.47 -17.24
CA ALA A 38 6.16 79.73 -16.79
C ALA A 38 5.83 78.46 -15.96
N GLY A 39 4.59 78.29 -15.49
CA GLY A 39 4.14 77.08 -14.80
C GLY A 39 3.48 76.04 -15.72
N PHE A 40 3.27 76.38 -16.99
CA PHE A 40 2.43 75.63 -17.91
C PHE A 40 2.87 74.18 -18.14
N TRP A 41 4.18 73.97 -18.28
CA TRP A 41 4.78 72.65 -18.50
C TRP A 41 4.41 71.65 -17.39
N PHE A 42 4.18 72.13 -16.17
CA PHE A 42 3.87 71.31 -15.00
C PHE A 42 2.37 71.09 -14.82
N TYR A 43 1.62 72.19 -14.67
CA TYR A 43 0.21 72.12 -14.24
C TYR A 43 -0.67 71.49 -15.32
N THR A 44 -0.40 71.83 -16.57
CA THR A 44 -1.21 71.35 -17.70
C THR A 44 -0.62 70.10 -18.29
N ALA A 45 0.68 70.08 -18.56
CA ALA A 45 1.25 69.02 -19.38
C ALA A 45 1.72 67.84 -18.53
N LEU A 46 2.69 68.03 -17.63
CA LEU A 46 3.28 66.92 -16.88
C LEU A 46 2.31 66.23 -15.91
N LEU A 47 1.45 66.99 -15.22
CA LEU A 47 0.42 66.41 -14.33
C LEU A 47 -0.58 65.56 -15.13
N SER A 48 -1.00 66.03 -16.31
CA SER A 48 -1.91 65.29 -17.19
C SER A 48 -1.27 64.01 -17.73
N VAL A 49 0.04 64.01 -18.00
CA VAL A 49 0.79 62.80 -18.34
C VAL A 49 0.76 61.79 -17.20
N LEU A 50 1.07 62.23 -15.98
CA LEU A 50 1.14 61.36 -14.80
C LEU A 50 -0.22 60.75 -14.45
N VAL A 51 -1.27 61.58 -14.40
CA VAL A 51 -2.63 61.12 -14.11
C VAL A 51 -3.16 60.22 -15.23
N GLY A 52 -2.99 60.64 -16.48
CA GLY A 52 -3.47 59.90 -17.65
C GLY A 52 -2.80 58.53 -17.79
N SER A 53 -1.48 58.47 -17.59
CA SER A 53 -0.72 57.22 -17.74
C SER A 53 -0.88 56.22 -16.60
N LYS A 54 -1.09 56.70 -15.35
CA LYS A 54 -1.13 55.83 -14.16
C LYS A 54 -2.54 55.45 -13.72
N ILE A 55 -3.51 56.37 -13.86
CA ILE A 55 -4.88 56.20 -13.35
C ILE A 55 -5.85 55.88 -14.48
N VAL A 56 -5.89 56.71 -15.52
CA VAL A 56 -7.00 56.71 -16.48
C VAL A 56 -6.80 55.68 -17.59
N THR A 57 -5.66 55.72 -18.31
CA THR A 57 -5.36 54.80 -19.42
C THR A 57 -4.05 54.04 -19.21
N PRO A 58 -4.00 53.08 -18.26
CA PRO A 58 -2.77 52.38 -17.91
C PRO A 58 -2.33 51.29 -18.90
N PHE A 59 -3.18 50.94 -19.87
CA PHE A 59 -2.93 49.81 -20.78
C PHE A 59 -3.10 50.15 -22.25
N TYR A 60 -4.22 50.76 -22.63
CA TYR A 60 -4.52 51.23 -23.98
C TYR A 60 -5.41 52.48 -23.90
N VAL A 61 -5.41 53.30 -24.95
CA VAL A 61 -6.18 54.54 -25.04
C VAL A 61 -7.37 54.32 -25.96
N LYS A 62 -8.59 54.49 -25.45
CA LYS A 62 -9.79 54.45 -26.32
C LYS A 62 -9.95 55.79 -27.03
N PRO A 63 -10.66 55.84 -28.18
CA PRO A 63 -10.96 57.11 -28.86
C PRO A 63 -11.60 58.17 -27.95
N ILE A 64 -12.41 57.76 -26.98
CA ILE A 64 -13.00 58.70 -26.02
C ILE A 64 -11.96 59.27 -25.04
N ASP A 65 -11.02 58.45 -24.57
CA ASP A 65 -9.92 58.88 -23.70
C ASP A 65 -8.98 59.83 -24.49
N ALA A 66 -8.75 59.54 -25.76
CA ALA A 66 -7.98 60.39 -26.67
C ALA A 66 -8.60 61.78 -26.81
N VAL A 67 -9.94 61.90 -26.90
CA VAL A 67 -10.64 63.19 -26.84
C VAL A 67 -10.43 63.86 -25.48
N SER A 68 -10.55 63.11 -24.38
CA SER A 68 -10.32 63.63 -23.02
C SER A 68 -8.91 64.14 -22.77
N TYR A 69 -7.91 63.73 -23.57
CA TYR A 69 -6.56 64.29 -23.51
C TYR A 69 -6.32 65.40 -24.53
N ALA A 70 -6.82 65.26 -25.76
CA ALA A 70 -6.59 66.23 -26.84
C ALA A 70 -7.34 67.55 -26.63
N VAL A 71 -8.56 67.51 -26.08
CA VAL A 71 -9.35 68.73 -25.81
C VAL A 71 -8.67 69.60 -24.75
N PRO A 72 -8.34 69.12 -23.53
CA PRO A 72 -7.65 69.95 -22.55
C PRO A 72 -6.28 70.43 -23.04
N ALA A 73 -5.52 69.60 -23.75
CA ALA A 73 -4.27 70.00 -24.39
C ALA A 73 -4.46 71.19 -25.35
N PHE A 74 -5.46 71.11 -26.24
CA PHE A 74 -5.79 72.18 -27.19
C PHE A 74 -6.25 73.46 -26.48
N VAL A 75 -7.20 73.35 -25.54
CA VAL A 75 -7.70 74.50 -24.78
C VAL A 75 -6.58 75.20 -24.02
N SER A 76 -5.69 74.41 -23.40
CA SER A 76 -4.63 74.98 -22.59
C SER A 76 -3.53 75.63 -23.42
N LEU A 77 -3.29 75.18 -24.66
CA LEU A 77 -2.41 75.89 -25.61
C LEU A 77 -3.05 77.21 -26.08
N MET A 78 -4.36 77.23 -26.32
CA MET A 78 -5.08 78.47 -26.69
C MET A 78 -5.05 79.51 -25.56
N LEU A 79 -5.07 79.07 -24.31
CA LEU A 79 -5.10 79.95 -23.14
C LEU A 79 -3.83 80.80 -22.99
N ILE A 80 -2.72 80.34 -23.56
CA ILE A 80 -1.38 80.95 -23.42
C ILE A 80 -0.90 81.50 -24.76
N ASN A 81 -1.83 81.68 -25.70
CA ASN A 81 -1.52 82.15 -27.03
C ASN A 81 -1.17 83.65 -27.03
N ASP A 82 0.12 83.97 -27.17
CA ASP A 82 0.62 85.33 -27.34
C ASP A 82 1.22 85.52 -28.74
N TRP A 83 0.37 85.31 -29.75
CA TRP A 83 0.73 85.34 -31.16
C TRP A 83 1.44 86.64 -31.60
N THR A 84 1.13 87.76 -30.95
CA THR A 84 1.68 89.07 -31.30
C THR A 84 3.12 89.25 -30.82
N SER A 85 3.50 88.67 -29.67
CA SER A 85 4.84 88.84 -29.10
C SER A 85 5.85 87.79 -29.58
N TRP A 86 5.38 86.68 -30.14
CA TRP A 86 6.24 85.54 -30.49
C TRP A 86 7.08 85.72 -31.76
N SER A 87 8.30 85.22 -31.70
CA SER A 87 9.19 85.04 -32.84
C SER A 87 8.64 84.01 -33.83
N VAL A 88 9.21 83.99 -35.04
CA VAL A 88 8.76 83.06 -36.11
C VAL A 88 8.95 81.61 -35.69
N GLU A 89 10.01 81.30 -34.93
CA GLU A 89 10.33 79.96 -34.44
C GLU A 89 9.31 79.47 -33.39
N ILE A 90 8.88 80.35 -32.47
CA ILE A 90 7.87 80.00 -31.47
C ILE A 90 6.50 79.79 -32.13
N LYS A 91 6.16 80.60 -33.15
CA LYS A 91 4.93 80.44 -33.93
C LYS A 91 4.87 79.10 -34.67
N THR A 92 5.98 78.67 -35.28
CA THR A 92 6.02 77.37 -35.96
C THR A 92 5.96 76.21 -34.96
N ALA A 93 6.63 76.31 -33.81
CA ALA A 93 6.55 75.32 -32.74
C ALA A 93 5.14 75.21 -32.13
N PHE A 94 4.46 76.35 -31.96
CA PHE A 94 3.08 76.40 -31.49
C PHE A 94 2.10 75.75 -32.49
N LEU A 95 2.21 76.09 -33.77
CA LEU A 95 1.40 75.48 -34.84
C LEU A 95 1.63 73.97 -34.94
N ALA A 96 2.87 73.51 -34.81
CA ALA A 96 3.18 72.08 -34.82
C ALA A 96 2.54 71.35 -33.62
N THR A 97 2.63 71.94 -32.42
CA THR A 97 2.09 71.35 -31.18
C THR A 97 0.56 71.29 -31.19
N ILE A 98 -0.10 72.35 -31.67
CA ILE A 98 -1.56 72.36 -31.88
C ILE A 98 -1.96 71.38 -32.96
N GLY A 99 -1.18 71.26 -34.04
CA GLY A 99 -1.42 70.31 -35.12
C GLY A 99 -1.53 68.88 -34.61
N VAL A 100 -0.67 68.47 -33.68
CA VAL A 100 -0.74 67.14 -33.04
C VAL A 100 -2.06 66.96 -32.28
N SER A 101 -2.45 67.92 -31.44
CA SER A 101 -3.69 67.83 -30.66
C SER A 101 -4.94 67.82 -31.55
N ALA A 102 -4.95 68.65 -32.61
CA ALA A 102 -6.04 68.73 -33.58
C ALA A 102 -6.16 67.45 -34.42
N LEU A 103 -5.05 66.86 -34.84
CA LEU A 103 -5.04 65.58 -35.56
C LEU A 103 -5.58 64.45 -34.70
N VAL A 104 -5.14 64.35 -33.44
CA VAL A 104 -5.65 63.33 -32.49
C VAL A 104 -7.15 63.51 -32.28
N LEU A 105 -7.62 64.74 -32.09
CA LEU A 105 -9.04 65.04 -31.92
C LEU A 105 -9.85 64.67 -33.17
N GLY A 106 -9.37 65.05 -34.36
CA GLY A 106 -10.01 64.72 -35.63
C GLY A 106 -10.13 63.22 -35.86
N PHE A 107 -9.03 62.48 -35.72
CA PHE A 107 -9.04 61.01 -35.85
C PHE A 107 -9.91 60.33 -34.79
N SER A 108 -9.94 60.86 -33.56
CA SER A 108 -10.78 60.30 -32.48
C SER A 108 -12.27 60.49 -32.78
N LEU A 109 -12.67 61.66 -33.26
CA LEU A 109 -14.07 61.92 -33.66
C LEU A 109 -14.48 61.04 -34.85
N ILE A 110 -13.61 60.90 -35.86
CA ILE A 110 -13.85 60.03 -37.01
C ILE A 110 -13.98 58.56 -36.56
N ALA A 111 -13.12 58.09 -35.66
CA ALA A 111 -13.21 56.73 -35.13
C ALA A 111 -14.48 56.49 -34.31
N ILE A 112 -14.98 57.49 -33.58
CA ILE A 112 -16.23 57.40 -32.80
C ILE A 112 -17.44 57.37 -33.73
N THR A 113 -17.50 58.25 -34.73
CA THR A 113 -18.65 58.34 -35.65
C THR A 113 -18.75 57.13 -36.57
N LEU A 114 -17.62 56.66 -37.11
CA LEU A 114 -17.59 55.51 -38.02
C LEU A 114 -17.80 54.15 -37.31
N ASN A 115 -17.64 54.08 -35.99
CA ASN A 115 -17.79 52.82 -35.25
C ASN A 115 -19.22 52.25 -35.26
N ASN A 116 -20.24 53.11 -35.44
CA ASN A 116 -21.64 52.72 -35.36
C ASN A 116 -22.33 52.70 -36.75
N TRP A 117 -21.58 52.75 -37.84
CA TRP A 117 -22.12 52.69 -39.21
C TRP A 117 -22.09 51.27 -39.76
N GLY A 118 -23.20 50.84 -40.38
CA GLY A 118 -23.44 49.45 -40.79
C GLY A 118 -22.69 48.96 -42.05
N SER A 119 -21.61 49.63 -42.48
CA SER A 119 -20.82 49.16 -43.63
C SER A 119 -19.45 48.64 -43.21
N GLU A 120 -19.12 47.44 -43.68
CA GLU A 120 -17.92 46.69 -43.30
C GLU A 120 -16.61 47.46 -43.61
N ARG A 121 -16.57 48.15 -44.76
CA ARG A 121 -15.41 48.97 -45.17
C ARG A 121 -15.16 50.16 -44.25
N LEU A 122 -16.20 50.80 -43.72
CA LEU A 122 -16.05 51.96 -42.84
C LEU A 122 -15.65 51.54 -41.42
N GLN A 123 -16.10 50.36 -41.00
CA GLN A 123 -15.70 49.77 -39.73
C GLN A 123 -14.22 49.35 -39.73
N ASP A 124 -13.72 48.81 -40.84
CA ASP A 124 -12.28 48.54 -41.03
C ASP A 124 -11.42 49.80 -40.98
N ILE A 125 -11.88 50.90 -41.58
CA ILE A 125 -11.20 52.20 -41.49
C ILE A 125 -11.19 52.69 -40.04
N SER A 126 -12.32 52.58 -39.33
CA SER A 126 -12.41 52.93 -37.90
C SER A 126 -11.42 52.11 -37.06
N ASN A 127 -11.32 50.80 -37.29
CA ASN A 127 -10.39 49.93 -36.58
C ASN A 127 -8.92 50.29 -36.83
N LYS A 128 -8.55 50.61 -38.08
CA LYS A 128 -7.19 51.10 -38.39
C LYS A 128 -6.89 52.44 -37.71
N ILE A 129 -7.85 53.36 -37.68
CA ILE A 129 -7.72 54.64 -36.96
C ILE A 129 -7.59 54.39 -35.44
N ARG A 130 -8.33 53.43 -34.87
CA ARG A 130 -8.21 53.06 -33.46
C ARG A 130 -6.83 52.54 -33.10
N ILE A 131 -6.28 51.62 -33.90
CA ILE A 131 -4.91 51.10 -33.69
C ILE A 131 -3.88 52.24 -33.79
N PHE A 132 -4.07 53.18 -34.71
CA PHE A 132 -3.23 54.36 -34.82
C PHE A 132 -3.34 55.28 -33.58
N LEU A 133 -4.56 55.50 -33.08
CA LEU A 133 -4.82 56.29 -31.87
C LEU A 133 -4.24 55.63 -30.61
N GLU A 134 -4.21 54.30 -30.50
CA GLU A 134 -3.58 53.61 -29.37
C GLU A 134 -2.11 53.97 -29.19
N VAL A 135 -1.42 54.37 -30.26
CA VAL A 135 -0.02 54.80 -30.23
C VAL A 135 0.10 56.30 -30.00
N ILE A 136 -0.60 57.11 -30.80
CA ILE A 136 -0.38 58.57 -30.85
C ILE A 136 -1.20 59.33 -29.80
N ALA A 137 -2.33 58.78 -29.36
CA ALA A 137 -3.18 59.43 -28.37
C ALA A 137 -2.78 59.11 -26.91
N LYS A 138 -1.63 58.47 -26.68
CA LYS A 138 -1.08 58.28 -25.34
C LYS A 138 -0.83 59.64 -24.69
N PRO A 139 -1.18 59.84 -23.40
CA PRO A 139 -0.91 61.09 -22.68
C PRO A 139 0.54 61.55 -22.83
N GLN A 140 1.49 60.62 -22.74
CA GLN A 140 2.91 60.90 -22.94
C GLN A 140 3.19 61.52 -24.32
N VAL A 141 2.51 61.06 -25.37
CA VAL A 141 2.75 61.52 -26.76
C VAL A 141 2.08 62.86 -27.02
N ILE A 142 0.88 63.10 -26.47
CA ILE A 142 0.15 64.37 -26.65
C ILE A 142 0.82 65.52 -25.89
N TYR A 143 1.20 65.28 -24.63
CA TYR A 143 1.67 66.35 -23.74
C TYR A 143 3.19 66.54 -23.75
N THR A 144 3.98 65.59 -24.26
CA THR A 144 5.44 65.78 -24.40
C THR A 144 5.80 66.95 -25.32
N PRO A 145 5.23 67.09 -26.53
CA PRO A 145 5.44 68.27 -27.37
C PRO A 145 5.06 69.58 -26.67
N ILE A 146 4.04 69.55 -25.81
CA ILE A 146 3.59 70.70 -25.02
C ILE A 146 4.63 71.08 -23.96
N ILE A 147 5.21 70.09 -23.26
CA ILE A 147 6.31 70.32 -22.30
C ILE A 147 7.51 70.92 -23.03
N ILE A 148 7.89 70.35 -24.18
CA ILE A 148 9.03 70.84 -24.97
C ILE A 148 8.79 72.26 -25.48
N PHE A 149 7.58 72.54 -25.97
CA PHE A 149 7.16 73.89 -26.36
C PHE A 149 7.30 74.86 -25.18
N ALA A 150 6.75 74.51 -24.02
CA ALA A 150 6.81 75.35 -22.83
C ALA A 150 8.24 75.59 -22.33
N MET A 151 9.12 74.58 -22.40
CA MET A 151 10.54 74.73 -22.10
C MET A 151 11.22 75.72 -23.05
N TYR A 152 10.92 75.62 -24.35
CA TYR A 152 11.51 76.48 -25.37
C TYR A 152 10.99 77.92 -25.32
N SER A 153 9.68 78.12 -25.06
CA SER A 153 9.06 79.44 -25.08
C SER A 153 9.26 80.24 -23.79
N TYR A 154 9.35 79.57 -22.63
CA TYR A 154 9.32 80.27 -21.32
C TYR A 154 10.56 80.04 -20.45
N HIS A 155 11.39 79.04 -20.73
CA HIS A 155 12.54 78.67 -19.88
C HIS A 155 13.89 78.66 -20.60
N ILE A 156 13.95 79.02 -21.88
CA ILE A 156 15.19 78.96 -22.68
C ILE A 156 16.29 79.89 -22.14
N ASP A 157 15.92 81.05 -21.61
CA ASP A 157 16.87 82.03 -21.06
C ASP A 157 17.39 81.66 -19.66
N LYS A 158 16.89 80.58 -19.06
CA LYS A 158 17.23 80.14 -17.71
C LYS A 158 17.73 78.68 -17.70
N PRO A 159 19.05 78.46 -17.85
CA PRO A 159 19.61 77.12 -18.04
C PRO A 159 19.34 76.17 -16.86
N ASN A 160 19.30 76.69 -15.63
CA ASN A 160 19.02 75.88 -14.44
C ASN A 160 17.58 75.33 -14.43
N GLU A 161 16.60 76.15 -14.79
CA GLU A 161 15.19 75.72 -14.88
C GLU A 161 15.04 74.69 -16.01
N LEU A 162 15.67 74.93 -17.16
CA LEU A 162 15.60 74.04 -18.32
C LEU A 162 16.18 72.64 -18.06
N ILE A 163 17.36 72.55 -17.41
CA ILE A 163 17.98 71.27 -17.05
C ILE A 163 17.09 70.50 -16.06
N LEU A 164 16.53 71.17 -15.05
CA LEU A 164 15.71 70.52 -14.03
C LEU A 164 14.35 70.06 -14.59
N ILE A 165 13.74 70.83 -15.51
CA ILE A 165 12.53 70.40 -16.21
C ILE A 165 12.83 69.19 -17.12
N ALA A 166 13.98 69.18 -17.80
CA ALA A 166 14.40 68.03 -18.60
C ALA A 166 14.59 66.76 -17.74
N ILE A 167 15.20 66.89 -16.55
CA ILE A 167 15.35 65.80 -15.59
C ILE A 167 13.98 65.33 -15.08
N ALA A 168 13.07 66.25 -14.75
CA ALA A 168 11.71 65.92 -14.34
C ALA A 168 10.99 65.09 -15.42
N MET A 169 11.05 65.54 -16.67
CA MET A 169 10.47 64.83 -17.81
C MET A 169 11.10 63.45 -17.99
N LEU A 170 12.42 63.32 -17.91
CA LEU A 170 13.12 62.05 -18.07
C LEU A 170 12.77 61.04 -16.96
N LEU A 171 12.75 61.47 -15.70
CA LEU A 171 12.47 60.58 -14.56
C LEU A 171 11.00 60.14 -14.50
N THR A 172 10.07 61.01 -14.89
CA THR A 172 8.62 60.76 -14.74
C THR A 172 7.96 60.21 -16.00
N VAL A 173 8.26 60.76 -17.18
CA VAL A 173 7.62 60.37 -18.45
C VAL A 173 8.36 59.21 -19.10
N SER A 174 9.70 59.27 -19.16
CA SER A 174 10.51 58.28 -19.90
C SER A 174 10.88 57.06 -19.06
N MET A 175 11.37 57.28 -17.82
CA MET A 175 11.82 56.18 -16.95
C MET A 175 10.73 55.64 -16.03
N SER A 176 9.68 56.42 -15.76
CA SER A 176 8.60 56.05 -14.82
C SER A 176 9.18 55.58 -13.48
N ALA A 177 9.98 56.43 -12.84
CA ALA A 177 10.81 56.10 -11.66
C ALA A 177 10.01 55.44 -10.52
N GLY A 178 8.77 55.86 -10.28
CA GLY A 178 7.87 55.25 -9.31
C GLY A 178 7.58 53.76 -9.58
N ASP A 179 7.48 53.34 -10.85
CA ASP A 179 7.26 51.93 -11.19
C ASP A 179 8.49 51.08 -10.85
N VAL A 180 9.69 51.63 -11.06
CA VAL A 180 10.96 50.95 -10.78
C VAL A 180 11.11 50.72 -9.27
N ILE A 181 10.78 51.73 -8.46
CA ILE A 181 10.88 51.66 -6.99
C ILE A 181 9.90 50.63 -6.42
N VAL A 182 8.63 50.68 -6.83
CA VAL A 182 7.60 49.74 -6.34
C VAL A 182 7.94 48.29 -6.71
N ARG A 183 8.41 48.04 -7.93
CA ARG A 183 8.82 46.69 -8.37
C ARG A 183 10.01 46.16 -7.57
N THR A 184 10.98 47.01 -7.30
CA THR A 184 12.19 46.63 -6.55
C THR A 184 11.84 46.29 -5.11
N PHE A 185 11.01 47.10 -4.45
CA PHE A 185 10.54 46.84 -3.09
C PHE A 185 9.76 45.52 -2.98
N ASN A 186 8.85 45.26 -3.93
CA ASN A 186 8.07 44.03 -3.95
C ASN A 186 8.93 42.77 -4.16
N ARG A 187 9.99 42.85 -4.96
CA ARG A 187 10.95 41.74 -5.11
C ARG A 187 11.68 41.45 -3.80
N ILE A 188 12.20 42.50 -3.14
CA ILE A 188 12.94 42.36 -1.88
C ILE A 188 12.05 41.75 -0.79
N ARG A 189 10.81 42.23 -0.65
CA ARG A 189 9.87 41.73 0.36
C ARG A 189 9.50 40.26 0.16
N LYS A 190 9.32 39.82 -1.09
CA LYS A 190 9.01 38.41 -1.41
C LYS A 190 10.18 37.49 -1.08
N SER A 191 11.40 37.87 -1.43
CA SER A 191 12.61 37.09 -1.14
C SER A 191 12.88 36.95 0.37
N ALA A 192 12.60 37.98 1.17
CA ALA A 192 12.83 37.94 2.62
C ALA A 192 11.90 36.98 3.37
N LYS A 193 10.63 36.88 2.97
CA LYS A 193 9.64 35.99 3.62
C LYS A 193 9.87 34.50 3.33
N ALA A 194 10.56 34.20 2.25
CA ALA A 194 10.73 32.84 1.74
C ALA A 194 12.03 32.18 2.25
N ARG A 195 13.01 32.96 2.69
CA ARG A 195 14.28 32.48 3.29
C ARG A 195 14.10 31.77 4.64
N GLY A 196 12.98 31.98 5.34
CA GLY A 196 12.68 31.31 6.61
C GLY A 196 12.17 29.86 6.49
N LYS A 197 12.03 29.33 5.26
CA LYS A 197 11.41 28.01 5.00
C LYS A 197 12.42 26.88 4.71
N ILE A 198 13.72 27.18 4.66
CA ILE A 198 14.79 26.23 4.30
C ILE A 198 15.79 26.20 5.45
N THR A 199 16.10 24.99 5.94
CA THR A 199 16.94 24.79 7.13
C THR A 199 18.41 24.56 6.80
N SER A 200 18.73 23.86 5.71
CA SER A 200 20.10 23.54 5.30
C SER A 200 20.20 23.32 3.78
N TYR A 201 21.43 23.45 3.25
CA TYR A 201 21.75 23.26 1.83
C TYR A 201 22.93 22.29 1.65
N ALA A 202 22.84 21.43 0.63
CA ALA A 202 23.94 20.58 0.19
C ALA A 202 24.05 20.56 -1.35
N GLU A 203 25.21 20.15 -1.86
CA GLU A 203 25.47 20.06 -3.31
C GLU A 203 25.14 18.66 -3.84
N VAL A 204 24.54 18.58 -5.02
CA VAL A 204 24.38 17.29 -5.71
C VAL A 204 25.72 16.88 -6.34
N ALA A 205 26.30 15.78 -5.87
CA ALA A 205 27.57 15.27 -6.36
C ALA A 205 27.42 14.51 -7.68
N ALA A 206 26.40 13.67 -7.80
CA ALA A 206 26.14 12.87 -9.00
C ALA A 206 24.72 12.31 -9.01
N TYR A 207 24.23 12.01 -10.21
CA TYR A 207 23.02 11.20 -10.44
C TYR A 207 23.43 9.82 -10.94
N GLN A 208 22.91 8.76 -10.31
CA GLN A 208 23.10 7.38 -10.72
C GLN A 208 21.77 6.80 -11.19
N GLN A 209 21.72 6.39 -12.46
CA GLN A 209 20.47 5.89 -13.04
C GLN A 209 20.25 4.41 -12.69
N PRO A 210 19.01 4.02 -12.33
CA PRO A 210 17.84 4.88 -12.13
C PRO A 210 17.74 5.43 -10.69
N ASN A 211 17.22 6.66 -10.56
CA ASN A 211 16.66 7.23 -9.32
C ASN A 211 17.57 7.37 -8.09
N ILE A 212 18.88 7.13 -8.19
CA ILE A 212 19.84 7.37 -7.10
C ILE A 212 20.50 8.73 -7.27
N ILE A 213 20.63 9.45 -6.16
CA ILE A 213 21.23 10.79 -6.09
C ILE A 213 22.28 10.77 -4.99
N LEU A 214 23.50 11.19 -5.33
CA LEU A 214 24.60 11.31 -4.38
C LEU A 214 24.74 12.78 -3.97
N ILE A 215 24.72 13.02 -2.67
CA ILE A 215 24.74 14.35 -2.08
C ILE A 215 26.08 14.55 -1.37
N ARG A 216 26.78 15.65 -1.67
CA ARG A 216 28.02 16.01 -0.99
C ARG A 216 27.71 16.80 0.28
N GLN A 217 28.13 16.27 1.42
CA GLN A 217 27.98 16.96 2.69
C GLN A 217 29.04 18.05 2.87
N ILE A 218 28.63 19.17 3.47
CA ILE A 218 29.49 20.30 3.84
C ILE A 218 29.49 20.34 5.37
N LYS A 219 30.68 20.35 5.98
CA LYS A 219 30.96 20.08 7.42
C LYS A 219 30.08 20.80 8.47
N ASP A 220 29.34 21.84 8.11
CA ASP A 220 28.52 22.65 9.04
C ASP A 220 26.99 22.52 8.81
N ASP A 221 26.53 21.83 7.77
CA ASP A 221 25.10 21.73 7.36
C ASP A 221 24.73 20.30 6.90
N ASP A 222 25.01 19.30 7.75
CA ASP A 222 24.73 17.90 7.40
C ASP A 222 23.22 17.61 7.35
N ILE A 223 22.79 17.06 6.22
CA ILE A 223 21.43 16.57 6.05
C ILE A 223 21.28 15.23 6.80
N PRO A 224 20.31 15.08 7.72
CA PRO A 224 20.11 13.86 8.47
C PRO A 224 19.64 12.71 7.58
N LEU A 225 20.04 11.48 7.91
CA LEU A 225 19.52 10.27 7.26
C LEU A 225 18.02 10.12 7.52
N LYS A 226 17.34 9.34 6.65
CA LYS A 226 15.89 9.12 6.70
C LYS A 226 15.05 10.41 6.69
N SER A 227 15.57 11.47 6.06
CA SER A 227 14.86 12.72 5.85
C SER A 227 14.44 12.86 4.38
N ILE A 228 13.26 13.47 4.16
CA ILE A 228 12.81 13.85 2.83
C ILE A 228 13.40 15.22 2.50
N VAL A 229 14.06 15.30 1.36
CA VAL A 229 14.73 16.50 0.86
C VAL A 229 14.20 16.89 -0.50
N TYR A 230 14.29 18.19 -0.80
CA TYR A 230 13.98 18.73 -2.10
C TYR A 230 15.24 18.91 -2.92
N ILE A 231 15.20 18.48 -4.16
CA ILE A 231 16.33 18.50 -5.07
C ILE A 231 15.94 19.28 -6.31
N LYS A 232 16.77 20.26 -6.65
CA LYS A 232 16.61 21.03 -7.88
C LYS A 232 17.74 20.70 -8.85
N ASP A 233 17.37 20.01 -9.91
CA ASP A 233 18.25 19.74 -11.04
C ASP A 233 18.25 20.93 -12.00
N LYS A 234 19.39 21.20 -12.62
CA LYS A 234 19.52 22.17 -13.71
C LYS A 234 18.79 21.72 -14.99
N HIS A 235 18.73 20.42 -15.24
CA HIS A 235 18.30 19.84 -16.52
C HIS A 235 16.99 19.04 -16.45
N SER A 236 16.47 18.79 -15.25
CA SER A 236 15.20 18.07 -15.06
C SER A 236 14.26 18.83 -14.11
N LYS A 237 13.02 18.34 -14.00
CA LYS A 237 12.05 18.86 -13.04
C LYS A 237 12.58 18.69 -11.62
N SER A 238 12.09 19.54 -10.70
CA SER A 238 12.41 19.40 -9.28
C SER A 238 11.91 18.06 -8.73
N LYS A 239 12.60 17.53 -7.72
CA LYS A 239 12.34 16.19 -7.19
C LYS A 239 12.26 16.20 -5.67
N LEU A 240 11.52 15.24 -5.13
CA LEU A 240 11.64 14.83 -3.73
C LEU A 240 12.44 13.55 -3.66
N ALA A 241 13.37 13.48 -2.72
CA ALA A 241 14.15 12.28 -2.46
C ALA A 241 14.23 12.01 -0.95
N ILE A 242 14.51 10.77 -0.59
CA ILE A 242 14.78 10.37 0.79
C ILE A 242 16.25 9.98 0.94
N THR A 243 16.92 10.53 1.94
CA THR A 243 18.30 10.18 2.30
C THR A 243 18.34 8.82 2.99
N LEU A 244 19.30 7.98 2.61
CA LEU A 244 19.38 6.57 3.01
C LEU A 244 20.57 6.34 3.96
N ASP A 245 21.78 6.37 3.42
CA ASP A 245 23.04 6.05 4.09
C ASP A 245 24.22 6.87 3.57
N PHE A 246 25.39 6.61 4.15
CA PHE A 246 26.65 7.21 3.77
C PHE A 246 27.47 6.28 2.87
N VAL A 247 27.93 6.81 1.73
CA VAL A 247 28.76 6.11 0.75
C VAL A 247 30.00 6.95 0.42
N GLY A 248 31.08 6.31 -0.03
CA GLY A 248 32.35 6.98 -0.35
C GLY A 248 33.35 7.01 0.81
N ARG A 249 34.64 6.98 0.48
CA ARG A 249 35.76 6.93 1.46
C ARG A 249 36.87 7.93 1.12
N GLU A 250 37.45 7.85 -0.08
CA GLU A 250 38.66 8.62 -0.43
C GLU A 250 38.43 10.09 -0.77
N ASN A 251 37.31 10.43 -1.43
CA ASN A 251 37.02 11.80 -1.92
C ASN A 251 35.95 12.54 -1.08
N GLY A 252 35.77 12.11 0.18
CA GLY A 252 34.73 12.59 1.10
C GLY A 252 33.55 11.62 1.24
N ILE A 253 32.79 11.81 2.32
CA ILE A 253 31.55 11.07 2.59
C ILE A 253 30.41 11.70 1.77
N LEU A 254 29.68 10.88 1.05
CA LEU A 254 28.48 11.26 0.29
C LEU A 254 27.26 10.65 0.97
N THR A 255 26.15 11.37 1.00
CA THR A 255 24.86 10.80 1.39
C THR A 255 24.16 10.28 0.14
N ARG A 256 23.80 9.00 0.15
CA ARG A 256 22.97 8.41 -0.90
C ARG A 256 21.51 8.73 -0.62
N ALA A 257 20.79 9.18 -1.65
CA ALA A 257 19.37 9.43 -1.60
C ALA A 257 18.67 8.77 -2.79
N VAL A 258 17.39 8.44 -2.61
CA VAL A 258 16.56 7.85 -3.67
C VAL A 258 15.37 8.77 -3.98
N GLU A 259 15.10 8.97 -5.27
CA GLU A 259 13.94 9.73 -5.74
C GLU A 259 12.62 9.07 -5.33
N LEU A 260 11.74 9.86 -4.70
CA LEU A 260 10.37 9.48 -4.33
C LEU A 260 9.35 9.95 -5.36
N ALA A 261 9.48 11.19 -5.82
CA ALA A 261 8.56 11.80 -6.77
C ALA A 261 9.21 12.93 -7.55
N THR A 262 8.77 13.10 -8.80
CA THR A 262 9.09 14.24 -9.64
C THR A 262 7.98 15.29 -9.51
N LEU A 263 8.32 16.52 -9.15
CA LEU A 263 7.36 17.60 -8.93
C LEU A 263 7.05 18.35 -10.23
N ASP A 264 5.79 18.72 -10.43
CA ASP A 264 5.38 19.54 -11.57
C ASP A 264 5.82 21.01 -11.45
N SER A 265 6.38 21.53 -12.55
CA SER A 265 6.84 22.91 -12.67
C SER A 265 5.68 23.89 -12.48
N GLY A 266 5.87 24.89 -11.62
CA GLY A 266 4.88 25.96 -11.36
C GLY A 266 3.99 25.74 -10.14
N ARG A 267 3.91 24.53 -9.56
CA ARG A 267 3.13 24.28 -8.33
C ARG A 267 3.84 24.81 -7.07
N PHE A 268 5.18 24.83 -7.11
CA PHE A 268 6.05 25.26 -6.00
C PHE A 268 7.08 26.31 -6.44
N GLU A 269 6.66 27.33 -7.19
CA GLU A 269 7.55 28.40 -7.72
C GLU A 269 8.41 29.07 -6.63
N GLU A 270 7.91 29.16 -5.40
CA GLU A 270 8.65 29.74 -4.27
C GLU A 270 9.95 28.98 -3.99
N LEU A 271 9.92 27.64 -4.03
CA LEU A 271 11.12 26.81 -3.82
C LEU A 271 12.04 26.86 -5.03
N GLU A 272 11.48 26.84 -6.24
CA GLU A 272 12.26 26.92 -7.48
C GLU A 272 13.09 28.21 -7.56
N HIS A 273 12.62 29.33 -6.99
CA HIS A 273 13.39 30.56 -6.97
C HIS A 273 14.43 30.64 -5.83
N LEU A 274 14.24 29.90 -4.74
CA LEU A 274 15.12 29.95 -3.58
C LEU A 274 16.29 28.99 -3.69
N VAL A 275 16.02 27.78 -4.18
CA VAL A 275 17.01 26.71 -4.22
C VAL A 275 17.88 26.88 -5.47
N PRO A 276 19.21 26.97 -5.35
CA PRO A 276 20.12 26.97 -6.49
C PRO A 276 19.95 25.71 -7.35
N SER A 277 20.27 25.80 -8.64
CA SER A 277 20.37 24.59 -9.47
C SER A 277 21.49 23.69 -8.97
N ASP A 278 21.31 22.38 -9.11
CA ASP A 278 22.22 21.31 -8.67
C ASP A 278 22.47 21.29 -7.15
N SER A 279 21.44 21.67 -6.39
CA SER A 279 21.49 21.68 -4.92
C SER A 279 20.30 20.94 -4.30
N VAL A 280 20.54 20.53 -3.06
CA VAL A 280 19.58 19.88 -2.18
C VAL A 280 19.23 20.84 -1.05
N ALA A 281 17.95 20.93 -0.71
CA ALA A 281 17.46 21.74 0.38
C ALA A 281 16.59 20.91 1.32
N GLN A 282 16.83 21.04 2.61
CA GLN A 282 15.91 20.54 3.63
C GLN A 282 14.80 21.56 3.86
N ILE A 283 13.55 21.10 3.78
CA ILE A 283 12.36 21.94 3.89
C ILE A 283 11.84 21.91 5.33
N GLU A 284 11.36 23.05 5.82
CA GLU A 284 10.65 23.15 7.10
C GLU A 284 9.42 22.21 7.15
N GLY A 285 9.24 21.51 8.27
CA GLY A 285 8.25 20.41 8.41
C GLY A 285 6.81 20.78 8.03
N SER A 286 6.32 21.97 8.42
CA SER A 286 4.94 22.41 8.11
C SER A 286 4.69 22.65 6.62
N TYR A 287 5.74 22.96 5.86
CA TYR A 287 5.65 23.18 4.42
C TYR A 287 5.90 21.88 3.66
N LEU A 288 6.83 21.05 4.14
CA LEU A 288 7.08 19.70 3.62
C LEU A 288 5.79 18.85 3.66
N GLU A 289 5.02 18.91 4.75
CA GLU A 289 3.74 18.21 4.88
C GLU A 289 2.75 18.56 3.78
N LYS A 290 2.66 19.84 3.40
CA LYS A 290 1.77 20.27 2.31
C LYS A 290 2.17 19.70 0.97
N ILE A 291 3.48 19.62 0.70
CA ILE A 291 4.00 19.04 -0.55
C ILE A 291 3.74 17.53 -0.55
N CYS A 292 4.08 16.84 0.54
CA CYS A 292 3.88 15.41 0.72
C CYS A 292 2.41 15.00 0.54
N VAL A 293 1.46 15.72 1.15
CA VAL A 293 0.01 15.48 0.98
C VAL A 293 -0.40 15.64 -0.49
N SER A 294 0.14 16.64 -1.19
CA SER A 294 -0.23 16.90 -2.59
C SER A 294 0.31 15.87 -3.58
N GLU A 295 1.38 15.15 -3.20
CA GLU A 295 2.04 14.10 -3.99
C GLU A 295 1.73 12.70 -3.46
N ASN A 296 0.79 12.56 -2.51
CA ASN A 296 0.41 11.29 -1.89
C ASN A 296 1.59 10.52 -1.27
N ILE A 297 2.50 11.26 -0.64
CA ILE A 297 3.64 10.76 0.14
C ILE A 297 3.28 10.93 1.62
N ASP A 298 3.20 9.83 2.36
CA ASP A 298 3.21 9.85 3.83
C ASP A 298 4.61 10.33 4.32
N LEU A 299 4.64 11.20 5.32
CA LEU A 299 5.90 11.68 5.92
C LEU A 299 6.50 10.64 6.89
N ALA A 300 5.66 9.87 7.57
CA ALA A 300 6.07 8.92 8.60
C ALA A 300 6.82 7.72 8.01
N GLN A 301 6.57 7.36 6.75
CA GLN A 301 7.33 6.33 6.03
C GLN A 301 8.82 6.66 5.90
N SER A 302 9.24 7.92 6.02
CA SER A 302 10.67 8.26 5.95
C SER A 302 11.51 7.56 7.02
N GLN A 303 11.01 7.47 8.25
CA GLN A 303 11.67 6.77 9.35
C GLN A 303 11.67 5.25 9.17
N ARG A 304 10.73 4.73 8.36
CA ARG A 304 10.51 3.31 8.11
C ARG A 304 11.25 2.79 6.87
N VAL A 305 12.00 3.64 6.15
CA VAL A 305 12.82 3.16 5.04
C VAL A 305 13.91 2.22 5.56
N VAL A 306 13.97 1.01 4.99
CA VAL A 306 14.92 -0.04 5.39
C VAL A 306 15.87 -0.43 4.28
N GLY A 307 15.60 -0.02 3.04
CA GLY A 307 16.43 -0.37 1.91
C GLY A 307 15.91 0.12 0.57
N ILE A 308 16.52 -0.38 -0.50
CA ILE A 308 16.13 -0.12 -1.88
C ILE A 308 16.03 -1.42 -2.67
N VAL A 309 15.09 -1.49 -3.63
CA VAL A 309 14.90 -2.66 -4.49
C VAL A 309 16.19 -2.97 -5.24
N ALA A 310 16.71 -4.18 -5.02
CA ALA A 310 17.93 -4.67 -5.64
C ALA A 310 17.64 -5.32 -7.01
N PRO A 311 18.68 -5.50 -7.86
CA PRO A 311 18.59 -6.28 -9.08
C PRO A 311 18.05 -7.70 -8.85
N ASP A 312 17.61 -8.35 -9.93
CA ASP A 312 17.04 -9.71 -9.95
C ASP A 312 15.72 -9.89 -9.17
N SER A 313 15.09 -8.80 -8.72
CA SER A 313 13.73 -8.83 -8.21
C SER A 313 12.76 -9.20 -9.33
N SER A 314 11.78 -10.04 -9.01
CA SER A 314 10.70 -10.48 -9.89
C SER A 314 9.33 -10.05 -9.32
N ILE A 315 8.25 -10.46 -9.97
CA ILE A 315 6.89 -10.23 -9.45
C ILE A 315 6.73 -10.95 -8.10
N GLU A 316 7.13 -12.21 -8.02
CA GLU A 316 6.97 -13.07 -6.84
C GLU A 316 8.00 -12.82 -5.75
N ARG A 317 9.23 -12.42 -6.13
CA ARG A 317 10.36 -12.28 -5.20
C ARG A 317 10.92 -10.87 -5.25
N LEU A 318 10.95 -10.23 -4.10
CA LEU A 318 11.64 -8.98 -3.89
C LEU A 318 13.02 -9.26 -3.29
N TYR A 319 14.05 -8.75 -3.96
CA TYR A 319 15.35 -8.55 -3.33
C TYR A 319 15.54 -7.08 -3.03
N PHE A 320 16.11 -6.77 -1.88
CA PHE A 320 16.46 -5.38 -1.56
C PHE A 320 17.79 -5.29 -0.83
N GLU A 321 18.54 -4.24 -1.16
CA GLU A 321 19.75 -3.85 -0.45
C GLU A 321 19.30 -3.21 0.87
N VAL A 322 19.80 -3.74 1.98
CA VAL A 322 19.44 -3.28 3.31
C VAL A 322 20.31 -2.10 3.69
N VAL A 323 19.65 -0.98 3.99
CA VAL A 323 20.25 0.26 4.50
C VAL A 323 20.12 0.35 6.01
N ASP A 324 19.00 -0.14 6.57
CA ASP A 324 18.78 -0.23 8.01
C ASP A 324 18.29 -1.64 8.36
N ASN A 325 19.03 -2.30 9.25
CA ASN A 325 18.78 -3.67 9.71
C ASN A 325 18.23 -3.77 11.14
N SER A 326 17.87 -2.65 11.77
CA SER A 326 17.47 -2.60 13.18
C SER A 326 16.24 -3.47 13.54
N ASP A 327 15.29 -3.62 12.62
CA ASP A 327 14.03 -4.38 12.84
C ASP A 327 13.65 -5.27 11.65
N LEU A 328 14.66 -5.84 10.98
CA LEU A 328 14.46 -6.82 9.90
C LEU A 328 14.58 -8.25 10.44
N LYS A 329 13.48 -9.00 10.38
CA LYS A 329 13.40 -10.42 10.79
C LYS A 329 12.46 -11.20 9.87
N GLU A 330 12.63 -12.52 9.83
CA GLU A 330 11.75 -13.42 9.08
C GLU A 330 10.28 -13.22 9.50
N GLY A 331 9.38 -13.22 8.52
CA GLY A 331 7.95 -13.01 8.72
C GLY A 331 7.50 -11.55 8.72
N ARG A 332 8.40 -10.57 8.93
CA ARG A 332 8.05 -9.15 8.85
C ARG A 332 7.63 -8.77 7.44
N LEU A 333 6.72 -7.80 7.36
CA LEU A 333 6.26 -7.24 6.11
C LEU A 333 7.03 -5.97 5.77
N VAL A 334 7.39 -5.88 4.50
CA VAL A 334 7.92 -4.67 3.87
C VAL A 334 7.01 -4.29 2.71
N ALA A 335 6.93 -3.01 2.40
CA ALA A 335 6.16 -2.49 1.29
C ALA A 335 7.05 -1.77 0.29
N VAL A 336 6.69 -1.93 -0.97
CA VAL A 336 7.24 -1.18 -2.10
C VAL A 336 6.09 -0.55 -2.85
N ARG A 337 6.25 0.72 -3.19
CA ARG A 337 5.28 1.40 -4.06
C ARG A 337 5.60 1.03 -5.51
N VAL A 338 4.71 0.27 -6.13
CA VAL A 338 4.83 -0.14 -7.53
C VAL A 338 3.69 0.50 -8.30
N GLN A 339 4.02 1.39 -9.22
CA GLN A 339 3.05 2.31 -9.83
C GLN A 339 2.35 3.16 -8.75
N ASN A 340 1.03 3.04 -8.61
CA ASN A 340 0.24 3.74 -7.61
C ASN A 340 -0.17 2.86 -6.42
N GLU A 341 0.22 1.59 -6.41
CA GLU A 341 -0.20 0.61 -5.41
C GLU A 341 0.90 0.35 -4.38
N LYS A 342 0.48 0.09 -3.14
CA LYS A 342 1.35 -0.35 -2.05
C LYS A 342 1.37 -1.88 -2.04
N VAL A 343 2.44 -2.47 -2.55
CA VAL A 343 2.60 -3.92 -2.64
C VAL A 343 3.38 -4.42 -1.43
N LEU A 344 2.81 -5.39 -0.74
CA LEU A 344 3.39 -5.99 0.46
C LEU A 344 4.15 -7.28 0.14
N TYR A 345 5.32 -7.40 0.76
CA TYR A 345 6.22 -8.54 0.66
C TYR A 345 6.59 -9.01 2.06
N GLN A 346 6.69 -10.32 2.26
CA GLN A 346 7.08 -10.93 3.52
C GLN A 346 8.52 -11.40 3.47
N ILE A 347 9.33 -10.99 4.44
CA ILE A 347 10.74 -11.40 4.53
C ILE A 347 10.80 -12.91 4.83
N VAL A 348 11.45 -13.66 3.94
CA VAL A 348 11.65 -15.12 4.04
C VAL A 348 13.10 -15.48 4.34
N GLY A 349 14.05 -14.57 4.07
CA GLY A 349 15.46 -14.80 4.32
C GLY A 349 16.33 -13.56 4.11
N GLY A 350 17.60 -13.68 4.49
CA GLY A 350 18.62 -12.64 4.32
C GLY A 350 19.98 -13.26 3.97
N LEU A 351 20.74 -12.57 3.14
CA LEU A 351 22.07 -12.97 2.68
C LEU A 351 23.03 -11.78 2.82
N THR A 352 24.17 -12.01 3.47
CA THR A 352 25.33 -11.11 3.36
C THR A 352 26.03 -11.39 2.03
N LYS A 353 26.24 -10.37 1.20
CA LYS A 353 27.01 -10.48 -0.05
C LYS A 353 28.20 -9.54 -0.02
N GLU A 354 29.30 -10.00 -0.62
CA GLU A 354 30.44 -9.14 -0.95
C GLU A 354 30.57 -9.06 -2.46
N GLU A 355 30.76 -7.86 -2.98
CA GLU A 355 31.06 -7.62 -4.39
C GLU A 355 32.46 -7.05 -4.54
N VAL A 356 33.21 -7.55 -5.52
CA VAL A 356 34.58 -7.09 -5.80
C VAL A 356 34.50 -5.87 -6.70
N VAL A 357 34.81 -4.69 -6.16
CA VAL A 357 34.66 -3.41 -6.88
C VAL A 357 35.86 -3.15 -7.79
N HIS A 358 37.09 -3.43 -7.31
CA HIS A 358 38.32 -3.40 -8.13
C HIS A 358 39.51 -3.96 -7.32
N GLN A 359 40.43 -4.70 -7.97
CA GLN A 359 41.74 -5.18 -7.45
C GLN A 359 41.87 -5.24 -5.90
N LYS A 360 41.21 -6.23 -5.27
CA LYS A 360 41.23 -6.54 -3.82
C LYS A 360 40.37 -5.68 -2.88
N ASN A 361 39.65 -4.68 -3.37
CA ASN A 361 38.63 -3.99 -2.57
C ASN A 361 37.26 -4.67 -2.73
N THR A 362 36.74 -5.24 -1.65
CA THR A 362 35.38 -5.75 -1.56
C THR A 362 34.46 -4.70 -0.92
N TYR A 363 33.26 -4.56 -1.48
CA TYR A 363 32.15 -3.83 -0.87
C TYR A 363 31.17 -4.86 -0.34
N GLY A 364 31.11 -4.99 0.98
CA GLY A 364 30.13 -5.83 1.66
C GLY A 364 28.80 -5.08 1.77
N TYR A 365 27.71 -5.73 1.38
CA TYR A 365 26.36 -5.24 1.60
C TYR A 365 25.43 -6.35 2.07
N LEU A 366 24.36 -5.94 2.75
CA LEU A 366 23.30 -6.82 3.20
C LEU A 366 22.19 -6.84 2.13
N ARG A 367 21.76 -8.03 1.73
CA ARG A 367 20.64 -8.22 0.80
C ARG A 367 19.57 -9.08 1.47
N ALA A 368 18.36 -8.56 1.57
CA ALA A 368 17.22 -9.30 2.07
C ALA A 368 16.40 -9.87 0.91
N GLN A 369 15.71 -10.98 1.18
CA GLN A 369 14.78 -11.64 0.28
C GLN A 369 13.39 -11.66 0.91
N ALA A 370 12.39 -11.21 0.14
CA ALA A 370 11.00 -11.22 0.54
C ALA A 370 10.10 -11.77 -0.57
N GLN A 371 9.02 -12.45 -0.19
CA GLN A 371 8.05 -13.04 -1.12
C GLN A 371 6.80 -12.16 -1.19
N GLN A 372 6.24 -11.96 -2.39
CA GLN A 372 5.07 -11.12 -2.57
C GLN A 372 3.86 -11.74 -1.86
N ILE A 373 3.22 -10.97 -1.00
CA ILE A 373 1.91 -11.29 -0.42
C ILE A 373 0.82 -10.75 -1.32
N GLY A 374 0.94 -9.48 -1.72
CA GLY A 374 0.02 -8.80 -2.64
C GLY A 374 -0.34 -7.40 -2.18
N VAL A 375 -1.49 -6.91 -2.63
CA VAL A 375 -2.07 -5.63 -2.19
C VAL A 375 -3.23 -5.92 -1.24
N TRP A 376 -3.34 -5.13 -0.18
CA TRP A 376 -4.38 -5.28 0.84
C TRP A 376 -5.66 -4.53 0.46
N ASP A 377 -6.79 -5.23 0.46
CA ASP A 377 -8.13 -4.66 0.34
C ASP A 377 -8.73 -4.45 1.73
N GLU A 378 -8.84 -3.18 2.15
CA GLU A 378 -9.33 -2.79 3.47
C GLU A 378 -10.81 -3.17 3.71
N GLN A 379 -11.64 -3.15 2.65
CA GLN A 379 -13.07 -3.46 2.77
C GLN A 379 -13.31 -4.96 2.95
N ARG A 380 -12.55 -5.77 2.21
CA ARG A 380 -12.66 -7.23 2.24
C ARG A 380 -11.77 -7.88 3.29
N LYS A 381 -10.84 -7.12 3.88
CA LYS A 381 -9.76 -7.61 4.75
C LYS A 381 -9.03 -8.81 4.12
N LYS A 382 -8.65 -8.66 2.84
CA LYS A 382 -8.09 -9.74 2.00
C LYS A 382 -6.93 -9.23 1.15
N PHE A 383 -5.94 -10.10 0.91
CA PHE A 383 -4.90 -9.86 -0.09
C PHE A 383 -5.30 -10.36 -1.47
N TYR A 384 -4.92 -9.61 -2.51
CA TYR A 384 -4.99 -10.02 -3.90
C TYR A 384 -3.62 -9.90 -4.59
N GLN A 385 -3.37 -10.76 -5.56
CA GLN A 385 -2.10 -10.80 -6.29
C GLN A 385 -1.85 -9.52 -7.10
N PHE A 386 -0.59 -9.07 -7.16
CA PHE A 386 -0.20 -7.90 -7.95
C PHE A 386 0.86 -8.27 -9.00
N ASN A 387 0.51 -8.09 -10.27
CA ASN A 387 1.23 -8.71 -11.39
C ASN A 387 2.30 -7.82 -12.04
N TRP A 388 2.69 -6.71 -11.41
CA TRP A 388 3.69 -5.79 -11.97
C TRP A 388 5.05 -5.92 -11.29
N LEU A 389 6.11 -5.76 -12.07
CA LEU A 389 7.49 -5.79 -11.59
C LEU A 389 7.79 -4.56 -10.72
N PRO A 390 8.48 -4.72 -9.57
CA PRO A 390 8.96 -3.59 -8.80
C PRO A 390 10.09 -2.88 -9.57
N ASN A 391 10.10 -1.54 -9.52
CA ASN A 391 11.16 -0.76 -10.13
C ASN A 391 12.44 -0.88 -9.29
N ILE A 392 13.57 -1.14 -9.95
CA ILE A 392 14.89 -1.14 -9.31
C ILE A 392 15.15 0.20 -8.62
N ASN A 393 15.86 0.16 -7.49
CA ASN A 393 16.16 1.28 -6.61
C ASN A 393 14.94 1.92 -5.95
N SER A 394 13.71 1.41 -6.11
CA SER A 394 12.58 1.95 -5.34
C SER A 394 12.81 1.79 -3.84
N PRO A 395 12.43 2.76 -2.99
CA PRO A 395 12.57 2.59 -1.56
C PRO A 395 11.67 1.48 -1.03
N VAL A 396 12.22 0.70 -0.10
CA VAL A 396 11.54 -0.37 0.62
C VAL A 396 11.26 0.11 2.04
N PHE A 397 10.01 0.03 2.45
CA PHE A 397 9.54 0.51 3.74
C PHE A 397 9.14 -0.65 4.63
N LEU A 398 9.50 -0.58 5.91
CA LEU A 398 9.03 -1.52 6.91
C LEU A 398 7.57 -1.20 7.27
N GLU A 399 6.74 -2.23 7.34
CA GLU A 399 5.35 -2.05 7.77
C GLU A 399 5.26 -1.72 9.26
N HIS A 400 4.29 -0.85 9.55
CA HIS A 400 4.00 -0.41 10.91
C HIS A 400 3.32 -1.54 11.70
N GLN A 401 3.55 -1.53 13.01
CA GLN A 401 3.05 -2.52 13.95
C GLN A 401 2.30 -1.81 15.08
N ASP A 402 1.04 -2.18 15.28
CA ASP A 402 0.24 -1.85 16.46
C ASP A 402 -0.05 -3.14 17.26
N ALA A 403 -0.73 -3.00 18.40
CA ALA A 403 -1.20 -4.14 19.17
C ALA A 403 -2.26 -4.92 18.36
N TYR A 404 -1.94 -6.16 18.02
CA TYR A 404 -2.88 -7.04 17.32
C TYR A 404 -4.05 -7.42 18.23
N HIS A 405 -5.27 -7.30 17.69
CA HIS A 405 -6.50 -7.74 18.34
C HIS A 405 -7.11 -8.90 17.54
N ILE A 406 -7.32 -10.04 18.21
CA ILE A 406 -7.95 -11.22 17.60
C ILE A 406 -9.41 -10.91 17.27
N GLU A 407 -9.78 -11.18 16.01
CA GLU A 407 -11.17 -11.19 15.56
C GLU A 407 -11.68 -12.64 15.45
N PRO A 408 -12.97 -12.92 15.69
CA PRO A 408 -13.52 -14.28 15.67
C PRO A 408 -13.26 -15.05 14.37
N ASP A 409 -13.29 -14.36 13.22
CA ASP A 409 -13.12 -14.97 11.91
C ASP A 409 -11.66 -15.15 11.47
N THR A 410 -10.70 -14.73 12.31
CA THR A 410 -9.27 -14.81 12.01
C THR A 410 -8.69 -16.11 12.52
N ILE A 411 -7.90 -16.81 11.71
CA ILE A 411 -7.17 -18.04 12.08
C ILE A 411 -5.73 -17.72 12.55
N GLY A 412 -5.29 -16.49 12.29
CA GLY A 412 -3.97 -16.01 12.64
C GLY A 412 -3.72 -14.61 12.09
N HIS A 413 -2.49 -14.16 12.20
CA HIS A 413 -2.03 -12.86 11.71
C HIS A 413 -0.61 -12.94 11.16
N PHE A 414 -0.24 -11.96 10.35
CA PHE A 414 1.13 -11.82 9.89
C PHE A 414 2.03 -11.48 11.09
N PRO A 415 3.19 -12.14 11.25
CA PRO A 415 4.07 -11.89 12.38
C PRO A 415 4.44 -10.41 12.49
N ASP A 416 4.24 -9.84 13.68
CA ASP A 416 4.59 -8.46 14.00
C ASP A 416 3.94 -7.43 13.04
N SER A 417 2.66 -7.66 12.72
CA SER A 417 1.89 -6.85 11.80
C SER A 417 0.41 -6.78 12.18
N ASN A 418 -0.29 -5.79 11.62
CA ASN A 418 -1.73 -5.57 11.82
C ASN A 418 -2.60 -6.38 10.85
N TYR A 419 -1.99 -7.06 9.87
CA TYR A 419 -2.75 -7.81 8.87
C TYR A 419 -3.18 -9.17 9.41
N GLN A 420 -4.45 -9.49 9.16
CA GLN A 420 -5.09 -10.73 9.59
C GLN A 420 -5.09 -11.77 8.48
N VAL A 421 -5.10 -13.04 8.89
CA VAL A 421 -5.31 -14.18 8.01
C VAL A 421 -6.61 -14.86 8.42
N LYS A 422 -7.49 -15.10 7.43
CA LYS A 422 -8.82 -15.66 7.65
C LYS A 422 -8.99 -16.96 6.85
N ILE A 423 -10.00 -17.74 7.22
CA ILE A 423 -10.50 -18.82 6.37
C ILE A 423 -11.38 -18.19 5.29
N GLY A 424 -10.97 -18.29 4.03
CA GLY A 424 -11.71 -17.71 2.90
C GLY A 424 -13.04 -18.41 2.64
N ASN A 425 -13.08 -19.73 2.76
CA ASN A 425 -14.30 -20.52 2.70
C ASN A 425 -14.14 -21.82 3.50
N ILE A 426 -14.93 -21.97 4.56
CA ILE A 426 -14.97 -23.15 5.44
C ILE A 426 -15.26 -24.45 4.67
N ASN A 427 -16.13 -24.40 3.65
CA ASN A 427 -16.48 -25.56 2.83
C ASN A 427 -15.28 -26.06 2.02
N HIS A 428 -14.38 -25.16 1.60
CA HIS A 428 -13.19 -25.53 0.84
C HIS A 428 -12.14 -26.23 1.71
N LEU A 429 -12.14 -26.01 3.03
CA LEU A 429 -11.26 -26.78 3.93
C LEU A 429 -11.60 -28.27 3.90
N VAL A 430 -12.88 -28.60 3.74
CA VAL A 430 -13.35 -29.99 3.69
C VAL A 430 -13.34 -30.52 2.26
N THR A 431 -14.13 -29.92 1.36
CA THR A 431 -14.35 -30.42 -0.01
C THR A 431 -13.09 -30.44 -0.88
N HIS A 432 -12.05 -29.68 -0.54
CA HIS A 432 -10.78 -29.68 -1.26
C HIS A 432 -9.62 -30.21 -0.43
N ASN A 433 -9.93 -30.90 0.68
CA ASN A 433 -9.02 -31.48 1.66
C ASN A 433 -8.00 -30.50 2.25
N THR A 434 -7.73 -30.66 3.54
CA THR A 434 -6.75 -29.85 4.27
C THR A 434 -5.68 -30.73 4.87
N ALA A 435 -4.42 -30.29 4.83
CA ALA A 435 -3.31 -30.95 5.52
C ALA A 435 -2.64 -29.99 6.51
N ILE A 436 -2.36 -30.48 7.72
CA ILE A 436 -1.53 -29.82 8.74
C ILE A 436 -0.26 -30.66 8.93
N LEU A 437 0.88 -30.09 8.60
CA LEU A 437 2.15 -30.80 8.48
C LEU A 437 3.21 -30.13 9.36
N GLY A 438 3.93 -30.89 10.18
CA GLY A 438 5.03 -30.36 11.01
C GLY A 438 5.48 -31.26 12.14
N ILE A 439 6.65 -31.00 12.72
CA ILE A 439 7.25 -31.84 13.78
C ILE A 439 6.39 -31.90 15.06
N LEU A 440 6.74 -32.78 16.00
CA LEU A 440 6.06 -32.88 17.29
C LEU A 440 6.15 -31.55 18.08
N GLY A 441 5.10 -31.18 18.81
CA GLY A 441 5.09 -30.04 19.74
C GLY A 441 4.88 -28.66 19.12
N VAL A 442 4.81 -28.51 17.79
CA VAL A 442 4.70 -27.18 17.14
C VAL A 442 3.32 -26.52 17.20
N GLY A 443 2.30 -27.25 17.67
CA GLY A 443 0.92 -26.78 17.77
C GLY A 443 -0.04 -27.30 16.69
N LYS A 444 0.26 -28.43 16.02
CA LYS A 444 -0.61 -29.02 14.99
C LYS A 444 -2.03 -29.30 15.49
N SER A 445 -2.15 -30.05 16.59
CA SER A 445 -3.44 -30.47 17.12
C SER A 445 -4.25 -29.27 17.63
N MET A 446 -3.60 -28.22 18.15
CA MET A 446 -4.27 -26.96 18.51
C MET A 446 -4.91 -26.26 17.31
N LEU A 447 -4.16 -26.12 16.20
CA LEU A 447 -4.70 -25.58 14.97
C LEU A 447 -5.84 -26.46 14.42
N ALA A 448 -5.69 -27.78 14.50
CA ALA A 448 -6.74 -28.71 14.09
C ALA A 448 -8.03 -28.50 14.90
N ILE A 449 -7.94 -28.49 16.23
CA ILE A 449 -9.06 -28.25 17.15
C ILE A 449 -9.79 -26.96 16.79
N GLU A 450 -9.06 -25.85 16.58
CA GLU A 450 -9.65 -24.58 16.16
C GLU A 450 -10.40 -24.69 14.81
N LEU A 451 -9.82 -25.37 13.82
CA LEU A 451 -10.50 -25.60 12.53
C LEU A 451 -11.75 -26.47 12.68
N LEU A 452 -11.71 -27.49 13.54
CA LEU A 452 -12.86 -28.36 13.79
C LEU A 452 -13.99 -27.61 14.48
N GLU A 453 -13.71 -26.77 15.49
CA GLU A 453 -14.73 -25.92 16.11
C GLU A 453 -15.42 -25.02 15.07
N ARG A 454 -14.65 -24.43 14.14
CA ARG A 454 -15.19 -23.62 13.04
C ARG A 454 -16.05 -24.43 12.07
N MET A 455 -15.64 -25.67 11.74
CA MET A 455 -16.42 -26.56 10.87
C MET A 455 -17.75 -26.95 11.53
N MET A 456 -17.70 -27.35 12.80
CA MET A 456 -18.89 -27.74 13.57
C MET A 456 -19.85 -26.56 13.77
N ALA A 457 -19.34 -25.34 13.98
CA ALA A 457 -20.16 -24.14 14.08
C ALA A 457 -20.99 -23.84 12.81
N GLU A 458 -20.59 -24.39 11.65
CA GLU A 458 -21.30 -24.30 10.37
C GLU A 458 -22.12 -25.57 10.08
N GLY A 459 -22.25 -26.48 11.06
CA GLY A 459 -23.07 -27.69 10.98
C GLY A 459 -22.41 -28.85 10.25
N ILE A 460 -21.13 -28.76 9.93
CA ILE A 460 -20.38 -29.86 9.29
C ILE A 460 -20.15 -30.97 10.31
N LYS A 461 -20.47 -32.20 9.95
CA LYS A 461 -20.24 -33.39 10.78
C LYS A 461 -18.76 -33.74 10.79
N VAL A 462 -18.16 -33.91 11.96
CA VAL A 462 -16.74 -34.24 12.11
C VAL A 462 -16.61 -35.66 12.65
N VAL A 463 -15.87 -36.50 11.93
CA VAL A 463 -15.51 -37.86 12.35
C VAL A 463 -14.00 -37.92 12.51
N CYS A 464 -13.52 -37.96 13.75
CA CYS A 464 -12.10 -38.01 14.07
C CYS A 464 -11.63 -39.45 14.29
N LEU A 465 -10.60 -39.84 13.55
CA LEU A 465 -9.79 -41.01 13.82
C LEU A 465 -8.56 -40.54 14.61
N ASP A 466 -8.64 -40.67 15.92
CA ASP A 466 -7.68 -40.12 16.88
C ASP A 466 -6.92 -41.25 17.59
N LEU A 467 -5.65 -41.44 17.23
CA LEU A 467 -4.76 -42.40 17.91
C LEU A 467 -4.21 -41.88 19.24
N THR A 468 -4.34 -40.57 19.50
CA THR A 468 -3.74 -39.91 20.68
C THR A 468 -4.70 -39.82 21.86
N ASN A 469 -6.00 -39.99 21.61
CA ASN A 469 -7.09 -39.77 22.57
C ASN A 469 -7.11 -38.35 23.17
N GLN A 470 -6.52 -37.36 22.49
CA GLN A 470 -6.47 -35.98 22.95
C GLN A 470 -7.80 -35.24 22.68
N TYR A 471 -8.47 -35.54 21.56
CA TYR A 471 -9.57 -34.71 21.05
C TYR A 471 -10.81 -34.77 21.94
N SER A 472 -11.07 -35.90 22.59
CA SER A 472 -12.23 -36.07 23.48
C SER A 472 -12.17 -35.15 24.70
N THR A 473 -10.96 -34.87 25.19
CA THR A 473 -10.74 -33.95 26.31
C THR A 473 -10.81 -32.50 25.84
N GLU A 474 -10.11 -32.19 24.75
CA GLU A 474 -9.95 -30.82 24.26
C GLU A 474 -11.20 -30.23 23.62
N LEU A 475 -12.07 -31.08 23.09
CA LEU A 475 -13.38 -30.73 22.50
C LEU A 475 -14.54 -31.24 23.37
N SER A 476 -14.34 -31.37 24.68
CA SER A 476 -15.36 -31.87 25.62
C SER A 476 -16.70 -31.10 25.55
N ASP A 477 -16.68 -29.79 25.26
CA ASP A 477 -17.89 -28.99 25.07
C ASP A 477 -18.70 -29.38 23.81
N TYR A 478 -18.07 -30.03 22.84
CA TYR A 478 -18.69 -30.54 21.61
C TYR A 478 -18.88 -32.07 21.64
N TYR A 479 -18.37 -32.75 22.65
CA TYR A 479 -18.32 -34.21 22.75
C TYR A 479 -19.21 -34.73 23.89
N ASN A 480 -20.33 -35.36 23.54
CA ASN A 480 -21.21 -35.98 24.53
C ASN A 480 -20.65 -37.34 24.99
N ALA A 481 -19.71 -37.31 25.93
CA ALA A 481 -18.98 -38.50 26.38
C ALA A 481 -19.89 -39.67 26.79
N ARG A 482 -21.01 -39.42 27.48
CA ARG A 482 -21.93 -40.48 27.93
C ARG A 482 -22.66 -41.15 26.77
N TYR A 483 -23.14 -40.36 25.80
CA TYR A 483 -23.78 -40.90 24.60
C TYR A 483 -22.77 -41.70 23.76
N GLU A 484 -21.57 -41.14 23.60
CA GLU A 484 -20.53 -41.75 22.78
C GLU A 484 -19.97 -43.04 23.39
N GLU A 485 -19.82 -43.14 24.72
CA GLU A 485 -19.41 -44.39 25.37
C GLU A 485 -20.41 -45.53 25.12
N ALA A 486 -21.72 -45.22 25.09
CA ALA A 486 -22.74 -46.21 24.77
C ALA A 486 -22.66 -46.69 23.30
N CYS A 487 -22.32 -45.79 22.38
CA CYS A 487 -22.06 -46.12 20.97
C CYS A 487 -20.79 -46.98 20.83
N LEU A 488 -19.69 -46.58 21.48
CA LEU A 488 -18.41 -47.30 21.45
C LEU A 488 -18.54 -48.69 22.07
N PHE A 489 -19.32 -48.85 23.14
CA PHE A 489 -19.60 -50.15 23.74
C PHE A 489 -20.24 -51.11 22.74
N LYS A 490 -21.22 -50.66 21.93
CA LYS A 490 -21.81 -51.49 20.87
C LYS A 490 -20.78 -51.93 19.84
N LEU A 491 -19.90 -51.03 19.40
CA LEU A 491 -18.82 -51.35 18.47
C LEU A 491 -17.84 -52.39 19.04
N ARG A 492 -17.44 -52.24 20.32
CA ARG A 492 -16.59 -53.21 21.03
C ARG A 492 -17.28 -54.57 21.16
N THR A 493 -18.57 -54.62 21.49
CA THR A 493 -19.29 -55.91 21.52
C THR A 493 -19.37 -56.58 20.14
N ALA A 494 -19.38 -55.81 19.06
CA ALA A 494 -19.35 -56.34 17.71
C ALA A 494 -17.99 -56.96 17.35
N THR A 495 -16.88 -56.51 17.96
CA THR A 495 -15.54 -57.10 17.71
C THR A 495 -15.37 -58.48 18.32
N ASP A 496 -16.09 -58.79 19.40
CA ASP A 496 -16.02 -60.10 20.06
C ASP A 496 -16.96 -61.15 19.45
N LYS A 497 -18.01 -60.70 18.74
CA LYS A 497 -18.98 -61.60 18.13
C LYS A 497 -18.36 -62.37 16.95
N ASP A 498 -18.41 -63.71 17.03
CA ASP A 498 -17.86 -64.63 16.03
C ASP A 498 -16.35 -64.44 15.76
N ARG A 499 -15.61 -63.88 16.73
CA ARG A 499 -14.19 -63.55 16.61
C ARG A 499 -13.31 -64.73 16.21
N ASP A 500 -13.56 -65.91 16.75
CA ASP A 500 -12.78 -67.12 16.44
C ASP A 500 -13.49 -68.06 15.46
N VAL A 501 -14.59 -67.61 14.84
CA VAL A 501 -15.45 -68.42 13.97
C VAL A 501 -15.12 -68.15 12.50
N TRP A 502 -14.71 -69.20 11.77
CA TRP A 502 -14.54 -69.14 10.33
C TRP A 502 -15.80 -69.60 9.59
N GLN A 503 -15.96 -69.16 8.34
CA GLN A 503 -17.08 -69.55 7.46
C GLN A 503 -16.62 -70.06 6.09
N GLU A 504 -17.51 -70.73 5.37
CA GLU A 504 -17.28 -71.18 3.99
C GLU A 504 -16.96 -70.02 3.05
N SER A 505 -17.72 -68.92 3.17
CA SER A 505 -17.47 -67.67 2.46
C SER A 505 -16.48 -66.82 3.27
N PRO A 506 -15.27 -66.51 2.74
CA PRO A 506 -14.26 -65.76 3.49
C PRO A 506 -14.75 -64.40 3.99
N GLU A 507 -15.54 -63.69 3.18
CA GLU A 507 -16.09 -62.38 3.53
C GLU A 507 -17.05 -62.39 4.75
N LYS A 508 -17.54 -63.57 5.16
CA LYS A 508 -18.44 -63.73 6.31
C LYS A 508 -17.74 -64.33 7.54
N GLY A 509 -16.46 -64.71 7.43
CA GLY A 509 -15.69 -65.28 8.53
C GLY A 509 -15.08 -64.21 9.44
N GLY A 510 -14.94 -64.54 10.72
CA GLY A 510 -14.46 -63.65 11.76
C GLY A 510 -15.47 -62.59 12.20
N SER A 511 -15.04 -61.65 13.05
CA SER A 511 -15.89 -60.59 13.59
C SER A 511 -16.00 -59.34 12.70
N LEU A 512 -15.17 -59.22 11.66
CA LEU A 512 -15.16 -58.06 10.74
C LEU A 512 -16.53 -57.71 10.13
N PRO A 513 -17.38 -58.66 9.69
CA PRO A 513 -18.69 -58.31 9.12
C PRO A 513 -19.62 -57.64 10.14
N HIS A 514 -19.63 -58.13 11.38
CA HIS A 514 -20.42 -57.53 12.47
C HIS A 514 -19.90 -56.13 12.80
N LEU A 515 -18.57 -55.96 12.83
CA LEU A 515 -17.97 -54.65 13.05
C LEU A 515 -18.32 -53.65 11.95
N LYS A 516 -18.25 -54.05 10.67
CA LYS A 516 -18.66 -53.19 9.54
C LYS A 516 -20.12 -52.75 9.65
N GLN A 517 -21.01 -53.68 10.01
CA GLN A 517 -22.42 -53.38 10.21
C GLN A 517 -22.62 -52.40 11.37
N ALA A 518 -21.94 -52.61 12.49
CA ALA A 518 -22.04 -51.74 13.66
C ALA A 518 -21.51 -50.32 13.37
N PHE A 519 -20.41 -50.17 12.61
CA PHE A 519 -19.95 -48.87 12.14
C PHE A 519 -20.96 -48.20 11.22
N TYR A 520 -21.60 -48.96 10.31
CA TYR A 520 -22.62 -48.40 9.43
C TYR A 520 -23.80 -47.83 10.21
N GLU A 521 -24.35 -48.60 11.17
CA GLU A 521 -25.46 -48.15 12.00
C GLU A 521 -25.10 -46.90 12.80
N ASP A 522 -23.95 -46.91 13.50
CA ASP A 522 -23.51 -45.79 14.34
C ASP A 522 -23.21 -44.51 13.53
N LEU A 523 -22.53 -44.64 12.39
CA LEU A 523 -22.23 -43.51 11.50
C LEU A 523 -23.47 -42.99 10.78
N ASN A 524 -24.38 -43.86 10.37
CA ASN A 524 -25.63 -43.47 9.73
C ASN A 524 -26.52 -42.70 10.71
N ASP A 525 -26.60 -43.16 11.95
CA ASP A 525 -27.30 -42.44 13.01
C ASP A 525 -26.65 -41.08 13.25
N PHE A 526 -25.32 -41.00 13.38
CA PHE A 526 -24.59 -39.75 13.60
C PHE A 526 -24.74 -38.72 12.47
N ILE A 527 -24.58 -39.14 11.22
CA ILE A 527 -24.64 -38.25 10.05
C ILE A 527 -26.05 -37.68 9.90
N ASN A 528 -27.09 -38.49 10.13
CA ASN A 528 -28.48 -38.06 10.04
C ASN A 528 -29.03 -37.42 11.33
N ASN A 529 -28.23 -37.42 12.41
CA ASN A 529 -28.64 -36.88 13.71
C ASN A 529 -28.87 -35.35 13.66
N THR A 530 -30.04 -34.90 14.10
CA THR A 530 -30.40 -33.47 14.20
C THR A 530 -30.37 -32.90 15.62
N ALA A 531 -30.07 -33.72 16.63
CA ALA A 531 -30.02 -33.36 18.05
C ALA A 531 -28.70 -32.67 18.48
N GLY A 532 -27.99 -32.03 17.54
CA GLY A 532 -26.79 -31.22 17.83
C GLY A 532 -25.48 -32.00 17.99
N HIS A 533 -25.48 -33.32 17.79
CA HIS A 533 -24.24 -34.13 17.75
C HIS A 533 -23.46 -33.82 16.47
N LEU A 534 -22.30 -33.18 16.59
CA LEU A 534 -21.47 -32.74 15.47
C LEU A 534 -20.08 -33.37 15.45
N LEU A 535 -19.67 -34.03 16.53
CA LEU A 535 -18.36 -34.65 16.69
C LEU A 535 -18.50 -36.12 17.03
N LYS A 536 -17.79 -36.96 16.28
CA LYS A 536 -17.60 -38.39 16.54
C LYS A 536 -16.10 -38.66 16.63
N ILE A 537 -15.67 -39.43 17.62
CA ILE A 537 -14.26 -39.76 17.81
C ILE A 537 -14.13 -41.28 17.93
N TYR A 538 -13.24 -41.86 17.13
CA TYR A 538 -12.84 -43.25 17.23
C TYR A 538 -11.33 -43.33 17.37
N ASN A 539 -10.85 -44.21 18.24
CA ASN A 539 -9.46 -44.64 18.22
C ASN A 539 -9.37 -45.97 17.46
N PRO A 540 -8.84 -45.99 16.21
CA PRO A 540 -8.78 -47.22 15.42
C PRO A 540 -8.00 -48.36 16.07
N ALA A 541 -7.07 -48.06 16.98
CA ALA A 541 -6.28 -49.07 17.68
C ALA A 541 -7.06 -49.80 18.79
N GLU A 542 -8.22 -49.29 19.21
CA GLU A 542 -9.05 -49.94 20.23
C GLU A 542 -9.90 -51.11 19.69
N PHE A 543 -10.05 -51.23 18.37
CA PHE A 543 -10.90 -52.25 17.75
C PHE A 543 -10.09 -53.47 17.32
N VAL A 544 -10.28 -54.60 18.02
CA VAL A 544 -9.55 -55.85 17.76
C VAL A 544 -10.48 -56.89 17.11
N ALA A 545 -10.81 -56.68 15.83
CA ALA A 545 -11.61 -57.63 15.05
C ALA A 545 -10.76 -58.63 14.27
N THR A 546 -11.39 -59.72 13.82
CA THR A 546 -10.76 -60.76 12.99
C THR A 546 -11.39 -60.85 11.60
N ARG A 547 -10.56 -61.12 10.59
CA ARG A 547 -10.98 -61.32 9.19
C ARG A 547 -10.48 -62.65 8.64
N GLN A 548 -11.22 -63.20 7.68
CA GLN A 548 -10.85 -64.41 6.96
C GLN A 548 -10.53 -64.10 5.50
N ASP A 549 -9.32 -64.48 5.05
CA ASP A 549 -8.83 -64.11 3.71
C ASP A 549 -9.06 -65.17 2.65
N ARG A 550 -9.20 -66.42 3.09
CA ARG A 550 -9.23 -67.59 2.20
C ARG A 550 -10.31 -68.55 2.65
N ALA A 551 -10.83 -69.32 1.68
CA ALA A 551 -11.79 -70.37 1.98
C ALA A 551 -11.13 -71.42 2.91
N PRO A 552 -11.92 -72.07 3.79
CA PRO A 552 -11.37 -73.04 4.73
C PRO A 552 -10.71 -74.22 4.01
N GLY A 553 -9.45 -74.47 4.33
CA GLY A 553 -8.64 -75.56 3.79
C GLY A 553 -8.72 -76.81 4.67
N SER A 554 -8.38 -77.96 4.07
CA SER A 554 -8.27 -79.22 4.81
C SER A 554 -6.84 -79.44 5.27
N TYR A 555 -6.65 -79.79 6.54
CA TYR A 555 -5.36 -80.16 7.11
C TYR A 555 -5.50 -81.43 7.95
N HIS A 556 -4.39 -82.14 8.15
CA HIS A 556 -4.38 -83.40 8.88
C HIS A 556 -3.77 -83.17 10.26
N SER A 557 -4.58 -83.39 11.32
CA SER A 557 -4.17 -83.27 12.71
C SER A 557 -4.68 -84.47 13.50
N GLU A 558 -3.86 -85.02 14.40
CA GLU A 558 -4.22 -86.15 15.28
C GLU A 558 -4.83 -87.39 14.57
N GLY A 559 -4.45 -87.66 13.32
CA GLY A 559 -4.93 -88.82 12.57
C GLY A 559 -6.30 -88.63 11.89
N GLN A 560 -6.86 -87.42 11.90
CA GLN A 560 -8.12 -87.10 11.20
C GLN A 560 -7.95 -85.89 10.28
N TRP A 561 -8.69 -85.92 9.15
CA TRP A 561 -8.84 -84.76 8.29
C TRP A 561 -9.75 -83.73 8.95
N GLN A 562 -9.20 -82.57 9.27
CA GLN A 562 -9.91 -81.43 9.82
C GLN A 562 -9.95 -80.30 8.79
N ARG A 563 -10.91 -79.40 8.96
CA ARG A 563 -11.09 -78.25 8.08
C ARG A 563 -11.06 -76.97 8.91
N GLY A 564 -10.42 -75.94 8.39
CA GLY A 564 -10.36 -74.65 9.07
C GLY A 564 -9.79 -73.55 8.17
N ALA A 565 -10.00 -72.31 8.57
CA ALA A 565 -9.41 -71.15 7.95
C ALA A 565 -8.57 -70.38 8.97
N ALA A 566 -7.49 -69.75 8.50
CA ALA A 566 -6.75 -68.80 9.32
C ALA A 566 -7.55 -67.49 9.43
N LEU A 567 -7.62 -66.96 10.65
CA LEU A 567 -8.16 -65.65 10.94
C LEU A 567 -7.03 -64.67 11.25
N PHE A 568 -7.12 -63.47 10.70
CA PHE A 568 -6.12 -62.42 10.84
C PHE A 568 -6.73 -61.24 11.60
N SER A 569 -5.94 -60.62 12.47
CA SER A 569 -6.37 -59.40 13.16
C SER A 569 -6.45 -58.23 12.18
N VAL A 570 -7.47 -57.41 12.37
CA VAL A 570 -7.71 -56.21 11.55
C VAL A 570 -6.81 -55.08 12.04
N THR A 571 -6.20 -54.35 11.11
CA THR A 571 -5.28 -53.26 11.46
C THR A 571 -6.00 -51.92 11.62
N PRO A 572 -5.40 -50.92 12.32
CA PRO A 572 -5.92 -49.55 12.35
C PRO A 572 -6.14 -48.93 10.97
N VAL A 573 -5.33 -49.31 9.97
CA VAL A 573 -5.46 -48.87 8.58
C VAL A 573 -6.72 -49.45 7.93
N GLU A 574 -7.02 -50.73 8.20
CA GLU A 574 -8.24 -51.39 7.74
C GLU A 574 -9.50 -50.81 8.43
N ILE A 575 -9.44 -50.49 9.73
CA ILE A 575 -10.51 -49.77 10.43
C ILE A 575 -10.74 -48.39 9.82
N THR A 576 -9.66 -47.67 9.52
CA THR A 576 -9.71 -46.35 8.85
C THR A 576 -10.42 -46.44 7.50
N GLN A 577 -10.11 -47.47 6.70
CA GLN A 577 -10.80 -47.71 5.44
C GLN A 577 -12.30 -47.90 5.66
N ILE A 578 -12.69 -48.75 6.61
CA ILE A 578 -14.10 -49.06 6.90
C ILE A 578 -14.86 -47.78 7.21
N VAL A 579 -14.37 -46.98 8.16
CA VAL A 579 -15.01 -45.71 8.53
C VAL A 579 -15.13 -44.79 7.32
N SER A 580 -14.04 -44.65 6.55
CA SER A 580 -14.00 -43.74 5.40
C SER A 580 -14.96 -44.14 4.27
N GLU A 581 -15.02 -45.44 3.95
CA GLU A 581 -15.94 -45.97 2.92
C GLU A 581 -17.40 -45.92 3.40
N THR A 582 -17.66 -46.21 4.67
CA THR A 582 -19.00 -46.11 5.27
C THR A 582 -19.54 -44.68 5.23
N VAL A 583 -18.74 -43.68 5.63
CA VAL A 583 -19.15 -42.27 5.57
C VAL A 583 -19.43 -41.86 4.12
N LEU A 584 -18.59 -42.27 3.17
CA LEU A 584 -18.84 -42.02 1.75
C LEU A 584 -20.16 -42.65 1.29
N ASP A 585 -20.39 -43.92 1.62
CA ASP A 585 -21.59 -44.66 1.21
C ASP A 585 -22.87 -43.96 1.70
N ILE A 586 -22.91 -43.55 2.98
CA ILE A 586 -24.03 -42.82 3.57
C ILE A 586 -24.28 -41.49 2.83
N LEU A 587 -23.22 -40.75 2.52
CA LEU A 587 -23.33 -39.43 1.86
C LEU A 587 -23.61 -39.52 0.36
N SER A 588 -23.29 -40.64 -0.28
CA SER A 588 -23.37 -40.84 -1.74
C SER A 588 -24.79 -40.72 -2.30
N SER A 589 -25.79 -40.78 -1.43
CA SER A 589 -27.21 -40.58 -1.74
C SER A 589 -27.52 -39.23 -2.40
N GLN A 590 -26.74 -38.19 -2.12
CA GLN A 590 -26.97 -36.85 -2.68
C GLN A 590 -25.65 -36.11 -2.93
N MET A 591 -25.47 -35.62 -4.16
CA MET A 591 -24.35 -34.73 -4.51
C MET A 591 -24.50 -33.36 -3.83
N SER A 592 -23.38 -32.78 -3.41
CA SER A 592 -23.33 -31.48 -2.73
C SER A 592 -22.00 -30.79 -2.99
N ASP A 593 -22.05 -29.51 -3.31
CA ASP A 593 -20.88 -28.62 -3.37
C ASP A 593 -20.51 -28.04 -2.00
N GLN A 594 -21.41 -28.11 -1.02
CA GLN A 594 -21.18 -27.70 0.37
C GLN A 594 -20.63 -28.87 1.19
N ALA A 595 -19.81 -28.55 2.20
CA ALA A 595 -19.26 -29.54 3.11
C ALA A 595 -20.37 -30.11 4.00
N ARG A 596 -20.43 -31.44 4.10
CA ARG A 596 -21.38 -32.20 4.91
C ARG A 596 -20.68 -32.96 6.02
N ALA A 597 -19.54 -33.59 5.70
CA ALA A 597 -18.74 -34.28 6.70
C ALA A 597 -17.23 -34.15 6.43
N CYS A 598 -16.44 -34.08 7.50
CA CYS A 598 -15.00 -34.05 7.50
C CYS A 598 -14.44 -35.27 8.25
N LEU A 599 -13.61 -36.05 7.58
CA LEU A 599 -12.82 -37.12 8.19
C LEU A 599 -11.49 -36.55 8.68
N VAL A 600 -11.19 -36.69 9.97
CA VAL A 600 -9.92 -36.23 10.55
C VAL A 600 -9.03 -37.44 10.75
N TYR A 601 -7.83 -37.39 10.18
CA TYR A 601 -6.79 -38.41 10.35
C TYR A 601 -5.68 -37.82 11.22
N GLU A 602 -5.79 -38.00 12.54
CA GLU A 602 -4.69 -37.67 13.45
C GLU A 602 -3.61 -38.73 13.34
N GLU A 603 -2.34 -38.33 13.37
CA GLU A 603 -1.21 -39.25 13.15
C GLU A 603 -1.34 -40.00 11.81
N ALA A 604 -1.72 -39.28 10.75
CA ALA A 604 -2.13 -39.85 9.46
C ALA A 604 -1.10 -40.81 8.83
N HIS A 605 0.18 -40.72 9.19
CA HIS A 605 1.19 -41.66 8.71
C HIS A 605 1.01 -43.09 9.24
N SER A 606 0.20 -43.27 10.29
CA SER A 606 -0.18 -44.57 10.86
C SER A 606 -1.54 -45.06 10.34
N LEU A 607 -2.39 -44.15 9.85
CA LEU A 607 -3.76 -44.45 9.41
C LEU A 607 -3.88 -44.60 7.88
N VAL A 608 -3.13 -43.80 7.13
CA VAL A 608 -3.07 -43.81 5.66
C VAL A 608 -1.61 -43.77 5.17
N PRO A 609 -0.81 -44.78 5.53
CA PRO A 609 0.62 -44.82 5.24
C PRO A 609 0.91 -44.91 3.73
N GLU A 610 2.09 -44.48 3.31
CA GLU A 610 2.56 -44.68 1.93
C GLU A 610 2.79 -46.18 1.65
N TRP A 611 2.53 -46.62 0.41
CA TRP A 611 2.58 -48.05 0.04
C TRP A 611 3.93 -48.74 0.31
N ASN A 612 5.02 -47.98 0.27
CA ASN A 612 6.38 -48.44 0.51
C ASN A 612 6.76 -48.48 2.00
N SER A 613 5.93 -47.89 2.87
CA SER A 613 6.14 -47.79 4.31
C SER A 613 5.45 -48.90 5.09
N VAL A 614 4.66 -49.74 4.41
CA VAL A 614 3.92 -50.87 5.01
C VAL A 614 4.43 -52.22 4.50
N VAL A 615 4.58 -53.17 5.43
CA VAL A 615 5.01 -54.54 5.12
C VAL A 615 3.81 -55.43 4.77
N ALA A 616 2.65 -55.20 5.40
CA ALA A 616 1.44 -55.97 5.16
C ALA A 616 0.72 -55.52 3.87
N ASP A 617 0.39 -56.47 2.99
CA ASP A 617 -0.36 -56.17 1.76
C ASP A 617 -1.79 -55.69 2.03
N GLY A 618 -2.41 -56.12 3.15
CA GLY A 618 -3.73 -55.64 3.58
C GLY A 618 -3.78 -54.12 3.78
N ASP A 619 -2.76 -53.54 4.43
CA ASP A 619 -2.67 -52.11 4.68
C ASP A 619 -2.51 -51.29 3.38
N LYS A 620 -1.85 -51.85 2.36
CA LYS A 620 -1.74 -51.22 1.03
C LYS A 620 -3.11 -51.10 0.38
N HIS A 621 -3.90 -52.18 0.42
CA HIS A 621 -5.26 -52.19 -0.11
C HIS A 621 -6.17 -51.24 0.68
N ALA A 622 -6.06 -51.23 2.01
CA ALA A 622 -6.89 -50.40 2.86
C ALA A 622 -6.59 -48.90 2.72
N THR A 623 -5.32 -48.53 2.61
CA THR A 623 -4.91 -47.16 2.27
C THR A 623 -5.49 -46.75 0.91
N SER A 624 -5.41 -47.63 -0.09
CA SER A 624 -5.95 -47.35 -1.43
C SER A 624 -7.48 -47.16 -1.41
N GLY A 625 -8.20 -47.96 -0.61
CA GLY A 625 -9.64 -47.81 -0.39
C GLY A 625 -9.99 -46.48 0.27
N THR A 626 -9.26 -46.10 1.33
CA THR A 626 -9.41 -44.81 2.01
C THR A 626 -9.15 -43.64 1.04
N ALA A 627 -8.08 -43.71 0.26
CA ALA A 627 -7.74 -42.67 -0.71
C ALA A 627 -8.82 -42.53 -1.79
N ARG A 628 -9.38 -43.65 -2.28
CA ARG A 628 -10.52 -43.65 -3.19
C ARG A 628 -11.74 -42.98 -2.56
N ALA A 629 -12.04 -43.30 -1.29
CA ALA A 629 -13.17 -42.74 -0.59
C ALA A 629 -13.08 -41.20 -0.48
N ILE A 630 -11.90 -40.68 -0.13
CA ILE A 630 -11.65 -39.23 -0.06
C ILE A 630 -11.71 -38.57 -1.44
N LEU A 631 -11.10 -39.17 -2.45
CA LEU A 631 -11.11 -38.65 -3.83
C LEU A 631 -12.53 -38.55 -4.41
N GLN A 632 -13.37 -39.55 -4.17
CA GLN A 632 -14.76 -39.57 -4.64
C GLN A 632 -15.68 -38.72 -3.76
N GLY A 633 -15.40 -38.67 -2.45
CA GLY A 633 -16.20 -37.99 -1.44
C GLY A 633 -16.42 -36.51 -1.69
N ARG A 634 -15.47 -35.84 -2.37
CA ARG A 634 -15.60 -34.43 -2.75
C ARG A 634 -16.93 -34.10 -3.46
N LYS A 635 -17.45 -35.00 -4.29
CA LYS A 635 -18.72 -34.82 -5.03
C LYS A 635 -19.97 -34.83 -4.13
N TYR A 636 -19.82 -35.32 -2.91
CA TYR A 636 -20.89 -35.58 -1.95
C TYR A 636 -20.74 -34.73 -0.67
N GLY A 637 -19.86 -33.72 -0.69
CA GLY A 637 -19.58 -32.89 0.48
C GLY A 637 -18.70 -33.56 1.54
N LEU A 638 -18.02 -34.66 1.21
CA LEU A 638 -17.04 -35.35 2.06
C LEU A 638 -15.62 -34.92 1.71
N GLY A 639 -14.79 -34.70 2.71
CA GLY A 639 -13.34 -34.59 2.53
C GLY A 639 -12.61 -34.83 3.84
N CYS A 640 -11.34 -34.47 3.90
CA CYS A 640 -10.52 -34.77 5.08
C CYS A 640 -9.66 -33.62 5.60
N LEU A 641 -9.37 -33.69 6.89
CA LEU A 641 -8.30 -32.98 7.56
C LEU A 641 -7.20 -33.99 7.93
N LEU A 642 -6.06 -33.89 7.27
CA LEU A 642 -4.93 -34.80 7.46
C LEU A 642 -3.87 -34.14 8.35
N ILE A 643 -3.49 -34.80 9.44
CA ILE A 643 -2.55 -34.24 10.41
C ILE A 643 -1.40 -35.22 10.61
N THR A 644 -0.16 -34.79 10.36
CA THR A 644 1.01 -35.65 10.51
C THR A 644 2.29 -34.87 10.79
N GLN A 645 3.22 -35.56 11.45
CA GLN A 645 4.61 -35.16 11.65
C GLN A 645 5.59 -35.88 10.72
N ARG A 646 5.14 -36.90 9.97
CA ARG A 646 5.97 -37.65 9.01
C ARG A 646 5.38 -37.58 7.61
N THR A 647 5.52 -36.43 6.96
CA THR A 647 4.95 -36.14 5.62
C THR A 647 5.39 -37.14 4.54
N ALA A 648 6.59 -37.69 4.65
CA ALA A 648 7.13 -38.69 3.71
C ALA A 648 6.43 -40.06 3.80
N ASN A 649 5.84 -40.40 4.96
CA ASN A 649 5.28 -41.72 5.24
C ASN A 649 3.76 -41.77 5.03
N VAL A 650 3.14 -40.69 4.56
CA VAL A 650 1.71 -40.62 4.26
C VAL A 650 1.50 -40.76 2.75
N THR A 651 0.43 -41.46 2.35
CA THR A 651 0.08 -41.64 0.95
C THR A 651 0.01 -40.33 0.14
N LYS A 652 0.78 -40.27 -0.94
CA LYS A 652 0.71 -39.16 -1.91
C LYS A 652 -0.62 -39.07 -2.63
N THR A 653 -1.41 -40.14 -2.67
CA THR A 653 -2.73 -40.12 -3.32
C THR A 653 -3.70 -39.15 -2.63
N ILE A 654 -3.67 -39.07 -1.30
CA ILE A 654 -4.48 -38.11 -0.52
C ILE A 654 -3.75 -36.77 -0.43
N LEU A 655 -2.46 -36.77 -0.06
CA LEU A 655 -1.69 -35.53 0.11
C LEU A 655 -1.67 -34.66 -1.15
N ASN A 656 -1.57 -35.24 -2.35
CA ASN A 656 -1.58 -34.47 -3.59
C ASN A 656 -2.92 -33.79 -3.89
N GLN A 657 -3.98 -34.17 -3.19
CA GLN A 657 -5.34 -33.66 -3.32
C GLN A 657 -5.71 -32.71 -2.18
N CYS A 658 -4.79 -32.47 -1.24
CA CYS A 658 -4.92 -31.42 -0.24
C CYS A 658 -4.62 -30.07 -0.90
N ASN A 659 -5.67 -29.37 -1.30
CA ASN A 659 -5.53 -28.04 -1.89
C ASN A 659 -5.43 -26.94 -0.85
N THR A 660 -5.50 -27.28 0.44
CA THR A 660 -5.21 -26.37 1.55
C THR A 660 -4.15 -27.00 2.45
N ILE A 661 -3.07 -26.26 2.71
CA ILE A 661 -1.93 -26.73 3.48
C ILE A 661 -1.56 -25.71 4.54
N PHE A 662 -1.41 -26.20 5.78
CA PHE A 662 -0.76 -25.50 6.88
C PHE A 662 0.59 -26.20 7.13
N ALA A 663 1.66 -25.62 6.57
CA ALA A 663 3.01 -26.12 6.74
C ALA A 663 3.67 -25.45 7.95
N MET A 664 3.77 -26.18 9.05
CA MET A 664 4.47 -25.76 10.26
C MET A 664 5.94 -26.20 10.18
N ARG A 665 6.70 -25.92 11.24
CA ARG A 665 8.13 -26.21 11.30
C ARG A 665 8.44 -27.66 10.91
N THR A 666 9.33 -27.84 9.93
CA THR A 666 9.87 -29.15 9.52
C THR A 666 11.37 -29.10 9.22
N PHE A 667 12.06 -30.21 9.48
CA PHE A 667 13.48 -30.40 9.20
C PHE A 667 13.75 -31.38 8.06
N ASP A 668 12.75 -32.18 7.67
CA ASP A 668 12.97 -33.30 6.75
C ASP A 668 13.00 -32.81 5.29
N ASP A 669 14.09 -33.10 4.57
CA ASP A 669 14.29 -32.59 3.21
C ASP A 669 13.26 -33.13 2.22
N THR A 670 12.85 -34.39 2.37
CA THR A 670 11.81 -35.01 1.52
C THR A 670 10.45 -34.31 1.67
N GLY A 671 10.10 -33.91 2.89
CA GLY A 671 8.89 -33.17 3.21
C GLY A 671 8.98 -31.71 2.79
N LYS A 672 10.16 -31.08 2.92
CA LYS A 672 10.41 -29.73 2.36
C LYS A 672 10.28 -29.73 0.84
N ASP A 673 10.83 -30.73 0.14
CA ASP A 673 10.70 -30.86 -1.31
C ASP A 673 9.24 -31.06 -1.73
N PHE A 674 8.50 -31.90 -0.99
CA PHE A 674 7.07 -32.08 -1.19
C PHE A 674 6.31 -30.75 -1.00
N LEU A 675 6.53 -30.07 0.13
CA LEU A 675 5.88 -28.80 0.46
C LEU A 675 6.27 -27.69 -0.51
N GLY A 676 7.50 -27.67 -1.00
CA GLY A 676 8.00 -26.69 -1.95
C GLY A 676 7.22 -26.63 -3.26
N ASN A 677 6.54 -27.71 -3.65
CA ASN A 677 5.63 -27.72 -4.80
C ASN A 677 4.32 -26.95 -4.55
N TYR A 678 3.95 -26.70 -3.29
CA TYR A 678 2.72 -26.02 -2.90
C TYR A 678 2.97 -24.61 -2.38
N ILE A 679 3.90 -24.48 -1.43
CA ILE A 679 4.19 -23.20 -0.77
C ILE A 679 5.36 -22.46 -1.41
N GLY A 680 6.03 -23.05 -2.41
CA GLY A 680 7.23 -22.49 -3.02
C GLY A 680 8.51 -22.85 -2.27
N LYS A 681 9.64 -22.87 -2.99
CA LYS A 681 10.93 -23.32 -2.46
C LYS A 681 11.47 -22.44 -1.34
N ASP A 682 11.25 -21.12 -1.43
CA ASP A 682 11.78 -20.16 -0.46
C ASP A 682 11.16 -20.38 0.92
N TYR A 683 9.82 -20.45 1.02
CA TYR A 683 9.14 -20.83 2.26
C TYR A 683 9.51 -22.24 2.72
N ALA A 684 9.56 -23.23 1.83
CA ALA A 684 9.92 -24.61 2.20
C ALA A 684 11.32 -24.71 2.83
N GLN A 685 12.28 -23.94 2.34
CA GLN A 685 13.62 -23.86 2.93
C GLN A 685 13.60 -23.18 4.31
N SER A 686 12.77 -22.15 4.49
CA SER A 686 12.66 -21.43 5.76
C SER A 686 11.88 -22.20 6.84
N LEU A 687 11.10 -23.23 6.48
CA LEU A 687 10.34 -24.04 7.45
C LEU A 687 11.18 -24.61 8.61
N SER A 688 12.50 -24.78 8.47
CA SER A 688 13.35 -25.21 9.59
C SER A 688 13.61 -24.12 10.64
N SER A 689 13.55 -22.84 10.26
CA SER A 689 13.73 -21.67 11.14
C SER A 689 12.42 -21.10 11.66
N VAL A 690 11.28 -21.47 11.05
CA VAL A 690 9.93 -21.08 11.51
C VAL A 690 9.74 -21.43 12.98
N ARG A 691 9.24 -20.45 13.75
CA ARG A 691 8.98 -20.58 15.20
C ARG A 691 7.77 -21.48 15.47
N GLU A 692 7.66 -21.95 16.71
CA GLU A 692 6.45 -22.64 17.16
C GLU A 692 5.20 -21.77 16.99
N ARG A 693 4.04 -22.42 16.79
CA ARG A 693 2.76 -21.75 16.51
C ARG A 693 2.79 -20.79 15.30
N HIS A 694 3.71 -21.01 14.37
CA HIS A 694 3.69 -20.38 13.06
C HIS A 694 3.48 -21.44 11.99
N ALA A 695 2.82 -21.04 10.90
CA ALA A 695 2.53 -21.90 9.77
C ALA A 695 2.60 -21.09 8.47
N VAL A 696 3.15 -21.68 7.42
CA VAL A 696 2.94 -21.22 6.06
C VAL A 696 1.58 -21.76 5.61
N PHE A 697 0.63 -20.86 5.39
CA PHE A 697 -0.73 -21.17 5.01
C PHE A 697 -0.96 -20.88 3.54
N PHE A 698 -1.45 -21.87 2.81
CA PHE A 698 -1.72 -21.76 1.38
C PHE A 698 -2.95 -22.58 0.99
N GLY A 699 -3.66 -22.12 -0.05
CA GLY A 699 -4.64 -22.95 -0.73
C GLY A 699 -6.07 -22.40 -0.77
N ARG A 700 -7.01 -23.24 -1.24
CA ARG A 700 -8.41 -22.86 -1.50
C ARG A 700 -9.18 -22.40 -0.25
N GLY A 701 -8.75 -22.84 0.93
CA GLY A 701 -9.30 -22.42 2.21
C GLY A 701 -8.73 -21.10 2.74
N SER A 702 -7.64 -20.58 2.16
CA SER A 702 -6.99 -19.34 2.61
C SER A 702 -7.71 -18.09 2.12
N SER A 703 -7.69 -17.04 2.95
CA SER A 703 -8.04 -15.70 2.50
C SER A 703 -6.93 -15.06 1.66
N CYS A 704 -5.73 -15.63 1.58
CA CYS A 704 -4.65 -15.11 0.74
C CYS A 704 -4.49 -15.96 -0.52
N GLU A 705 -4.24 -15.32 -1.67
CA GLU A 705 -4.01 -16.03 -2.94
C GLU A 705 -2.61 -16.66 -3.00
N ASN A 706 -1.62 -16.00 -2.40
CA ASN A 706 -0.25 -16.49 -2.27
C ASN A 706 -0.03 -17.22 -0.93
N PRO A 707 0.98 -18.10 -0.83
CA PRO A 707 1.41 -18.66 0.46
C PRO A 707 1.86 -17.55 1.41
N VAL A 708 1.45 -17.65 2.68
CA VAL A 708 1.77 -16.65 3.71
C VAL A 708 2.27 -17.31 4.98
N LEU A 709 3.38 -16.83 5.55
CA LEU A 709 3.79 -17.20 6.90
C LEU A 709 2.94 -16.41 7.90
N MET A 710 2.19 -17.11 8.72
CA MET A 710 1.33 -16.53 9.76
C MET A 710 1.66 -17.10 11.13
N LYS A 711 1.40 -16.30 12.16
CA LYS A 711 1.31 -16.76 13.54
C LYS A 711 -0.14 -17.18 13.81
N VAL A 712 -0.32 -18.43 14.22
CA VAL A 712 -1.63 -18.99 14.59
C VAL A 712 -2.10 -18.33 15.90
N ASN A 713 -3.41 -18.26 16.10
CA ASN A 713 -4.02 -17.69 17.30
C ASN A 713 -3.53 -18.38 18.58
N ASP A 714 -3.53 -17.62 19.68
CA ASP A 714 -3.51 -18.24 20.99
C ASP A 714 -4.88 -18.87 21.28
N ARG A 715 -4.86 -20.07 21.86
CA ARG A 715 -6.09 -20.83 22.09
C ARG A 715 -7.01 -20.15 23.08
N ASP A 716 -6.51 -19.64 24.19
CA ASP A 716 -7.36 -19.09 25.25
C ASP A 716 -8.04 -17.81 24.76
N GLU A 717 -7.30 -16.99 24.03
CA GLU A 717 -7.84 -15.79 23.38
C GLU A 717 -8.85 -16.13 22.28
N PHE A 718 -8.56 -17.15 21.45
CA PHE A 718 -9.50 -17.66 20.46
C PHE A 718 -10.80 -18.14 21.12
N LEU A 719 -10.73 -18.98 22.16
CA LEU A 719 -11.89 -19.51 22.86
C LEU A 719 -12.73 -18.39 23.46
N ALA A 720 -12.09 -17.41 24.11
CA ALA A 720 -12.77 -16.26 24.70
C ALA A 720 -13.52 -15.41 23.64
N CYS A 721 -12.90 -15.17 22.48
CA CYS A 721 -13.46 -14.36 21.42
C CYS A 721 -14.52 -15.11 20.60
N TYR A 722 -14.21 -16.33 20.16
CA TYR A 722 -15.01 -17.10 19.22
C TYR A 722 -16.27 -17.67 19.88
N ARG A 723 -16.13 -18.29 21.06
CA ARG A 723 -17.27 -18.91 21.76
C ARG A 723 -18.24 -17.89 22.37
N ALA A 724 -17.83 -16.62 22.50
CA ALA A 724 -18.75 -15.54 22.82
C ALA A 724 -19.83 -15.34 21.73
N LEU A 725 -19.50 -15.62 20.47
CA LEU A 725 -20.42 -15.50 19.33
C LEU A 725 -21.02 -16.84 18.91
N LYS A 726 -20.20 -17.90 18.84
CA LYS A 726 -20.59 -19.23 18.38
C LYS A 726 -20.51 -20.21 19.56
N LYS A 727 -21.62 -20.37 20.29
CA LYS A 727 -21.66 -21.22 21.47
C LYS A 727 -21.63 -22.71 21.09
N PRO A 728 -20.93 -23.56 21.87
CA PRO A 728 -21.02 -25.01 21.73
C PRO A 728 -22.46 -25.53 21.90
N PRO A 729 -22.78 -26.72 21.34
CA PRO A 729 -24.09 -27.32 21.49
C PRO A 729 -24.39 -27.64 22.97
N VAL A 730 -25.65 -27.49 23.37
CA VAL A 730 -26.12 -27.90 24.69
C VAL A 730 -26.78 -29.27 24.56
N PHE A 731 -26.18 -30.30 25.14
CA PHE A 731 -26.75 -31.65 25.17
C PHE A 731 -27.83 -31.74 26.24
N ALA A 732 -28.96 -32.36 25.93
CA ALA A 732 -30.00 -32.60 26.92
C ALA A 732 -29.48 -33.56 28.00
N HIS A 733 -29.45 -33.12 29.26
CA HIS A 733 -29.21 -34.00 30.39
C HIS A 733 -30.37 -35.00 30.51
N GLN A 734 -30.14 -36.27 30.17
CA GLN A 734 -31.07 -37.33 30.55
C GLN A 734 -30.95 -37.56 32.07
N PRO A 735 -32.05 -37.53 32.83
CA PRO A 735 -32.01 -37.78 34.27
C PRO A 735 -31.45 -39.16 34.55
N VAL A 736 -30.60 -39.23 35.57
CA VAL A 736 -29.94 -40.46 36.03
C VAL A 736 -31.02 -41.42 36.51
N ALA A 737 -31.16 -42.57 35.85
CA ALA A 737 -31.70 -43.74 36.53
C ALA A 737 -30.58 -44.23 37.45
N GLU A 738 -30.77 -44.09 38.76
CA GLU A 738 -29.91 -44.67 39.79
C GLU A 738 -29.86 -46.19 39.59
N THR A 739 -28.84 -46.68 38.88
CA THR A 739 -28.40 -48.05 39.03
C THR A 739 -27.53 -48.11 40.28
N ASN A 740 -28.09 -48.65 41.36
CA ASN A 740 -27.35 -49.09 42.53
C ASN A 740 -26.22 -50.03 42.08
N ALA A 741 -25.00 -49.53 42.00
CA ALA A 741 -23.81 -50.34 41.97
C ALA A 741 -23.36 -50.51 43.43
N GLU A 742 -23.56 -51.71 43.96
CA GLU A 742 -22.89 -52.14 45.18
C GLU A 742 -21.38 -51.99 44.98
N ALA A 743 -20.72 -51.34 45.92
CA ALA A 743 -19.29 -51.14 45.91
C ALA A 743 -18.59 -52.49 46.08
N GLU A 744 -17.97 -53.01 45.01
CA GLU A 744 -16.90 -53.99 45.15
C GLU A 744 -15.65 -53.25 45.67
N GLU A 745 -15.25 -53.59 46.89
CA GLU A 745 -14.01 -53.13 47.52
C GLU A 745 -12.80 -53.59 46.68
N ALA A 746 -11.95 -52.63 46.32
CA ALA A 746 -10.65 -52.89 45.69
C ALA A 746 -9.72 -53.62 46.69
N PRO A 747 -8.90 -54.59 46.25
CA PRO A 747 -7.94 -55.25 47.11
C PRO A 747 -6.79 -54.28 47.47
N ASP A 748 -6.50 -54.21 48.75
CA ASP A 748 -5.39 -53.48 49.36
C ASP A 748 -4.05 -54.01 48.82
N PHE A 749 -3.25 -53.14 48.20
CA PHE A 749 -1.89 -53.48 47.77
C PHE A 749 -0.93 -53.20 48.93
N ASP A 750 -0.39 -54.28 49.50
CA ASP A 750 0.61 -54.25 50.57
C ASP A 750 1.96 -53.76 50.00
N ASP A 751 2.40 -52.61 50.49
CA ASP A 751 3.61 -51.90 50.09
C ASP A 751 4.80 -52.47 50.90
N ASP A 752 5.45 -53.52 50.40
CA ASP A 752 6.76 -53.96 50.91
C ASP A 752 7.51 -54.81 49.88
N MET A 753 8.37 -54.19 49.08
CA MET A 753 9.63 -54.81 48.64
C MET A 753 10.76 -53.78 48.57
N PRO A 754 11.95 -54.08 49.12
CA PRO A 754 13.04 -53.13 49.25
C PRO A 754 13.97 -53.13 48.02
N PHE A 755 14.33 -51.92 47.59
CA PHE A 755 15.46 -51.48 46.74
C PHE A 755 15.83 -52.28 45.48
#